data_AF-A0A349HM17-F1
#
_entry.id   AF-A0A349HM17-F1
#
_cell.length_a   1.000
_cell.length_b   1.000
_cell.length_c   1.000
_cell.angle_alpha   90.00
_cell.angle_beta   90.00
_cell.angle_gamma   90.00
#
_symmetry.space_group_name_H-M   'P 1'
#
loop_
_entity.id
_entity.type
_entity.pdbx_description
1 polymer ?
#
loop_
_entity_poly.entity_id
_entity_poly.type
_entity_poly.pdbx_seq_one_letter_code
_entity_poly.pdbx_strand_id
1 'polypeptide(L)'
;MQRVLCFVMCWLIFPAFVYAADIPIVFKLRDGLDPENVYVTFYNCISNVSSITGTYNGPTQNGLSLNTSDSFSMAEITGTTAIATGVPAGVPAVLISEFKSGRIFISYDSKMKSFGCTQPSTEPSSNDPSLGIRFQPMELDIELGNSTNSVETPIINTNLTYIDYASIALSLTVKNSTTAVTNSPLLTTVSSETLTDTLGRASLTAYSTVQPSSSDRLPGSKFTRVLSPTSSDMSGKFNDWTHYLKTTLNQSTTVDGKPIKIQGLFGGVSGQPANNGGGANVKAARNQTQSYDYHVTVDANGDVTMTAQAGSGDGTVAGIAVANRGDGVGQVNITIDFDDLNAATGIYGNNPPYTIAGIGKTAGVENDYYGWVVGDLLAGLSWGFPGSPVKFNATYANNLVIGDMSSVEWYGGTAADGTIYSVPLSPAGRGFTYDKAQADDRDYHVYAAGLKGITGAYGFGLEDRNGATLINFNRIDQPNSYLEVGVDTEGLSSVQPSPTQDTGVTVKVSDFVPKQLTQLEIDSQYGLNDFTTHTSMCAFNATIDPAGSVGVFMVDTNAIPNGPVNGLTFMKFYSNGTPAEYKVYASSGPQYTDGYWWITDLEGNHKVPTDILAKGTHYYINFAIKDNGEFDENATLGEIKDPLAVGSFGASGCVMNPRANLKYELLALLGIAAGLCVIRIFRSVRS
;
A
#
# COMPACT_ATOMS: atom_id res chain seq x y z
N MET A 1 58.97 -8.06 -32.60
CA MET A 1 57.88 -7.07 -32.45
C MET A 1 56.47 -7.69 -32.53
N GLN A 2 56.19 -8.59 -33.46
CA GLN A 2 54.86 -9.20 -33.64
C GLN A 2 54.35 -10.07 -32.46
N ARG A 3 55.25 -10.67 -31.66
CA ARG A 3 54.88 -11.44 -30.46
C ARG A 3 54.54 -10.58 -29.22
N VAL A 4 54.99 -9.32 -29.18
CA VAL A 4 54.66 -8.39 -28.08
C VAL A 4 53.30 -7.72 -28.34
N LEU A 5 52.94 -7.52 -29.61
CA LEU A 5 51.63 -6.96 -29.99
C LEU A 5 50.47 -7.94 -29.71
N CYS A 6 50.63 -9.25 -29.95
CA CYS A 6 49.61 -10.25 -29.58
C CYS A 6 49.42 -10.37 -28.05
N PHE A 7 50.48 -10.14 -27.24
CA PHE A 7 50.36 -10.21 -25.78
C PHE A 7 49.63 -8.99 -25.19
N VAL A 8 49.77 -7.82 -25.81
CA VAL A 8 49.04 -6.60 -25.43
C VAL A 8 47.60 -6.62 -25.96
N MET A 9 47.34 -7.23 -27.13
CA MET A 9 45.98 -7.33 -27.68
C MET A 9 45.12 -8.39 -26.98
N CYS A 10 45.70 -9.48 -26.45
CA CYS A 10 44.95 -10.44 -25.63
C CYS A 10 44.55 -9.90 -24.25
N TRP A 11 45.20 -8.85 -23.74
CA TRP A 11 44.80 -8.18 -22.48
C TRP A 11 43.70 -7.11 -22.68
N LEU A 12 43.41 -6.70 -23.91
CA LEU A 12 42.35 -5.73 -24.24
C LEU A 12 41.01 -6.39 -24.63
N ILE A 13 40.92 -7.72 -24.58
CA ILE A 13 39.68 -8.48 -24.91
C ILE A 13 39.28 -9.40 -23.74
N PHE A 14 39.71 -9.12 -22.52
CA PHE A 14 38.95 -9.61 -21.38
C PHE A 14 37.77 -8.66 -21.21
N PRO A 15 36.51 -9.11 -21.42
CA PRO A 15 35.38 -8.32 -20.98
C PRO A 15 35.66 -8.01 -19.50
N ALA A 16 35.65 -6.73 -19.13
CA ALA A 16 35.69 -6.36 -17.74
C ALA A 16 34.58 -7.16 -17.06
N PHE A 17 34.96 -8.17 -16.26
CA PHE A 17 34.00 -8.92 -15.48
C PHE A 17 33.37 -7.87 -14.57
N VAL A 18 32.11 -7.51 -14.89
CA VAL A 18 31.32 -6.63 -14.06
C VAL A 18 31.12 -7.41 -12.76
N TYR A 19 31.92 -7.06 -11.75
CA TYR A 19 31.78 -7.61 -10.42
C TYR A 19 30.35 -7.39 -9.94
N ALA A 20 29.85 -8.33 -9.15
CA ALA A 20 28.54 -8.25 -8.50
C ALA A 20 28.38 -6.85 -7.90
N ALA A 21 27.45 -6.08 -8.45
CA ALA A 21 27.18 -4.75 -7.94
C ALA A 21 26.24 -4.92 -6.75
N ASP A 22 26.73 -4.64 -5.55
CA ASP A 22 25.96 -4.50 -4.31
C ASP A 22 24.67 -3.70 -4.54
N ILE A 23 23.62 -3.88 -3.74
CA ILE A 23 22.34 -3.18 -3.91
C ILE A 23 22.39 -1.79 -3.26
N PRO A 24 22.30 -0.70 -4.04
CA PRO A 24 22.16 0.64 -3.48
C PRO A 24 20.72 0.88 -3.02
N ILE A 25 20.58 1.40 -1.81
CA ILE A 25 19.32 1.86 -1.22
C ILE A 25 19.46 3.35 -0.93
N VAL A 26 18.54 4.15 -1.44
CA VAL A 26 18.49 5.61 -1.30
C VAL A 26 17.27 5.97 -0.47
N PHE A 27 17.43 6.84 0.53
CA PHE A 27 16.32 7.33 1.33
C PHE A 27 15.90 8.73 0.86
N LYS A 28 14.64 8.87 0.47
CA LYS A 28 14.06 10.15 0.04
C LYS A 28 13.13 10.67 1.14
N LEU A 29 13.54 11.73 1.81
CA LEU A 29 12.73 12.39 2.83
C LEU A 29 11.71 13.33 2.19
N ARG A 30 10.54 13.49 2.83
CA ARG A 30 9.63 14.61 2.54
C ARG A 30 10.34 15.94 2.74
N ASP A 31 9.99 16.93 1.91
CA ASP A 31 10.38 18.31 2.10
C ASP A 31 10.06 18.79 3.54
N GLY A 32 11.04 19.45 4.17
CA GLY A 32 10.92 19.97 5.52
C GLY A 32 11.27 18.98 6.64
N LEU A 33 11.50 17.69 6.35
CA LEU A 33 12.10 16.78 7.32
C LEU A 33 13.60 17.07 7.47
N ASP A 34 14.04 17.24 8.72
CA ASP A 34 15.45 17.43 9.04
C ASP A 34 16.18 16.08 9.03
N PRO A 35 17.16 15.86 8.12
CA PRO A 35 17.89 14.60 8.03
C PRO A 35 18.71 14.25 9.29
N GLU A 36 18.95 15.20 10.20
CA GLU A 36 19.56 14.91 11.51
C GLU A 36 18.59 14.25 12.50
N ASN A 37 17.28 14.40 12.29
CA ASN A 37 16.23 13.87 13.16
C ASN A 37 15.52 12.63 12.57
N VAL A 38 15.96 12.15 11.42
CA VAL A 38 15.49 10.89 10.83
C VAL A 38 16.61 9.88 10.89
N TYR A 39 16.32 8.67 11.36
CA TYR A 39 17.30 7.61 11.53
C TYR A 39 16.91 6.36 10.76
N VAL A 40 17.92 5.60 10.35
CA VAL A 40 17.79 4.26 9.79
C VAL A 40 18.47 3.25 10.69
N THR A 41 17.81 2.11 10.93
CA THR A 41 18.33 1.00 11.72
C THR A 41 18.16 -0.30 10.97
N PHE A 42 19.23 -1.09 10.88
CA PHE A 42 19.23 -2.39 10.22
C PHE A 42 19.10 -3.49 11.26
N TYR A 43 18.09 -4.34 11.11
CA TYR A 43 17.86 -5.46 12.02
C TYR A 43 17.76 -6.77 11.23
N ASN A 44 18.50 -7.78 11.66
CA ASN A 44 18.19 -9.17 11.33
C ASN A 44 18.65 -10.09 12.46
N CYS A 45 18.14 -11.32 12.46
CA CYS A 45 18.64 -12.35 13.34
C CYS A 45 18.48 -13.72 12.69
N ILE A 46 19.61 -14.36 12.37
CA ILE A 46 19.64 -15.71 11.80
C ILE A 46 20.51 -16.57 12.71
N SER A 47 19.95 -17.67 13.23
CA SER A 47 20.65 -18.57 14.14
C SER A 47 21.28 -17.85 15.35
N ASN A 48 20.56 -16.86 15.90
CA ASN A 48 21.01 -15.99 16.99
C ASN A 48 22.22 -15.08 16.64
N VAL A 49 22.45 -14.81 15.34
CA VAL A 49 23.48 -13.90 14.85
C VAL A 49 22.83 -12.79 14.03
N SER A 50 23.16 -11.54 14.36
CA SER A 50 22.79 -10.37 13.57
C SER A 50 23.98 -9.94 12.72
N SER A 51 23.76 -9.74 11.43
CA SER A 51 24.83 -9.38 10.49
C SER A 51 24.29 -8.66 9.26
N ILE A 52 25.01 -7.63 8.84
CA ILE A 52 24.84 -6.94 7.57
C ILE A 52 26.22 -6.75 6.94
N THR A 53 26.32 -6.95 5.63
CA THR A 53 27.51 -6.57 4.87
C THR A 53 27.12 -5.44 3.93
N GLY A 54 27.67 -4.26 4.18
CA GLY A 54 27.42 -3.09 3.36
C GLY A 54 28.20 -1.88 3.83
N THR A 55 28.15 -0.82 3.02
CA THR A 55 28.85 0.44 3.27
C THR A 55 27.94 1.64 3.06
N TYR A 56 28.40 2.79 3.51
CA TYR A 56 27.82 4.10 3.21
C TYR A 56 28.92 5.15 3.00
N ASN A 57 28.57 6.26 2.34
CA ASN A 57 29.42 7.43 2.25
C ASN A 57 28.90 8.47 3.23
N GLY A 58 29.70 8.84 4.23
CA GLY A 58 29.38 9.94 5.13
C GLY A 58 29.83 11.30 4.61
N PRO A 59 29.58 12.38 5.35
CA PRO A 59 29.91 13.74 4.92
C PRO A 59 31.41 13.96 4.66
N THR A 60 32.28 13.21 5.34
CA THR A 60 33.74 13.39 5.30
C THR A 60 34.53 12.15 4.88
N GLN A 61 33.92 10.96 4.87
CA GLN A 61 34.59 9.69 4.59
C GLN A 61 33.68 8.79 3.74
N ASN A 62 34.27 8.05 2.82
CA ASN A 62 33.56 7.12 1.93
C ASN A 62 33.82 5.67 2.35
N GLY A 63 32.88 4.77 2.05
CA GLY A 63 33.04 3.34 2.26
C GLY A 63 33.07 2.92 3.74
N LEU A 64 32.35 3.65 4.60
CA LEU A 64 32.19 3.31 6.01
C LEU A 64 31.28 2.09 6.16
N SER A 65 31.62 1.15 7.04
CA SER A 65 30.85 -0.08 7.22
C SER A 65 29.53 0.15 7.93
N LEU A 66 28.48 -0.55 7.49
CA LEU A 66 27.22 -0.69 8.23
C LEU A 66 27.37 -1.69 9.38
N ASN A 67 26.46 -1.61 10.35
CA ASN A 67 26.27 -2.63 11.38
C ASN A 67 24.81 -2.67 11.81
N THR A 68 24.42 -3.74 12.50
CA THR A 68 23.04 -3.95 12.99
C THR A 68 22.84 -3.52 14.45
N SER A 69 23.89 -3.03 15.12
CA SER A 69 23.83 -2.57 16.51
C SER A 69 23.54 -1.07 16.64
N ASP A 70 23.68 -0.31 15.56
CA ASP A 70 23.58 1.14 15.53
C ASP A 70 22.39 1.64 14.71
N SER A 71 21.99 2.88 15.01
CA SER A 71 21.11 3.68 14.17
C SER A 71 21.89 4.86 13.60
N PHE A 72 21.75 5.08 12.30
CA PHE A 72 22.46 6.12 11.54
C PHE A 72 21.49 7.25 11.23
N SER A 73 21.87 8.53 11.43
CA SER A 73 21.02 9.62 10.95
C SER A 73 21.07 9.68 9.42
N MET A 74 20.03 10.21 8.78
CA MET A 74 20.03 10.38 7.32
C MET A 74 21.15 11.31 6.87
N ALA A 75 21.50 12.31 7.68
CA ALA A 75 22.66 13.17 7.45
C ALA A 75 24.00 12.41 7.53
N GLU A 76 24.14 11.47 8.48
CA GLU A 76 25.34 10.65 8.65
C GLU A 76 25.65 9.78 7.42
N ILE A 77 24.61 9.29 6.73
CA ILE A 77 24.74 8.48 5.52
C ILE A 77 24.64 9.29 4.21
N THR A 78 24.76 10.62 4.29
CA THR A 78 24.74 11.51 3.13
C THR A 78 26.17 11.92 2.75
N GLY A 79 26.66 11.34 1.65
CA GLY A 79 28.00 11.62 1.12
C GLY A 79 27.99 12.63 -0.04
N THR A 80 29.11 13.34 -0.22
CA THR A 80 29.31 14.27 -1.37
C THR A 80 29.55 13.54 -2.70
N THR A 81 29.79 12.23 -2.65
CA THR A 81 30.00 11.38 -3.83
C THR A 81 28.92 10.29 -3.88
N ALA A 82 28.46 9.97 -5.08
CA ALA A 82 27.50 8.89 -5.30
C ALA A 82 28.06 7.56 -4.76
N ILE A 83 27.21 6.80 -4.06
CA ILE A 83 27.63 5.53 -3.45
C ILE A 83 27.82 4.43 -4.50
N ALA A 84 27.12 4.52 -5.63
CA ALA A 84 27.26 3.61 -6.74
C ALA A 84 26.78 4.26 -8.06
N THR A 85 27.13 3.66 -9.19
CA THR A 85 26.65 4.13 -10.50
C THR A 85 25.12 4.13 -10.56
N GLY A 86 24.54 5.20 -11.12
CA GLY A 86 23.10 5.40 -11.22
C GLY A 86 22.46 6.05 -9.98
N VAL A 87 23.19 6.13 -8.85
CA VAL A 87 22.71 6.79 -7.63
C VAL A 87 23.12 8.28 -7.64
N PRO A 88 22.25 9.23 -7.28
CA PRO A 88 22.65 10.62 -7.10
C PRO A 88 23.69 10.81 -6.00
N ALA A 89 24.55 11.83 -6.10
CA ALA A 89 25.38 12.28 -4.98
C ALA A 89 24.58 13.23 -4.07
N GLY A 90 25.01 13.38 -2.81
CA GLY A 90 24.37 14.32 -1.87
C GLY A 90 22.99 13.87 -1.38
N VAL A 91 22.71 12.57 -1.42
CA VAL A 91 21.48 11.96 -0.87
C VAL A 91 21.85 10.91 0.19
N PRO A 92 20.98 10.67 1.19
CA PRO A 92 21.17 9.58 2.15
C PRO A 92 21.13 8.23 1.42
N ALA A 93 22.22 7.46 1.48
CA ALA A 93 22.28 6.19 0.76
C ALA A 93 23.22 5.16 1.43
N VAL A 94 22.87 3.89 1.24
CA VAL A 94 23.67 2.73 1.66
C VAL A 94 23.84 1.75 0.50
N LEU A 95 24.88 0.93 0.56
CA LEU A 95 25.23 -0.07 -0.43
C LEU A 95 25.39 -1.42 0.26
N ILE A 96 24.49 -2.37 -0.01
CA ILE A 96 24.39 -3.63 0.74
C ILE A 96 24.67 -4.82 -0.17
N SER A 97 25.59 -5.68 0.24
CA SER A 97 25.96 -6.90 -0.48
C SER A 97 25.30 -8.16 0.10
N GLU A 98 25.03 -8.17 1.41
CA GLU A 98 24.35 -9.27 2.09
C GLU A 98 23.53 -8.75 3.27
N PHE A 99 22.24 -9.08 3.28
CA PHE A 99 21.34 -8.78 4.40
C PHE A 99 20.15 -9.73 4.38
N LYS A 100 20.31 -10.87 5.05
CA LYS A 100 19.35 -11.96 5.00
C LYS A 100 18.23 -11.76 6.02
N SER A 101 16.99 -11.97 5.59
CA SER A 101 15.74 -11.95 6.38
C SER A 101 15.69 -10.76 7.35
N GLY A 102 15.95 -9.58 6.82
CA GLY A 102 16.13 -8.36 7.60
C GLY A 102 14.96 -7.40 7.55
N ARG A 103 15.00 -6.42 8.45
CA ARG A 103 14.12 -5.26 8.51
C ARG A 103 14.97 -4.00 8.51
N ILE A 104 14.59 -3.03 7.68
CA ILE A 104 15.08 -1.65 7.82
C ILE A 104 14.00 -0.87 8.54
N PHE A 105 14.34 -0.33 9.69
CA PHE A 105 13.48 0.59 10.43
C PHE A 105 13.85 2.03 10.12
N ILE A 106 12.83 2.85 9.91
CA ILE A 106 12.95 4.32 9.88
C ILE A 106 12.38 4.85 11.19
N SER A 107 13.10 5.71 11.89
CA SER A 107 12.62 6.34 13.13
C SER A 107 12.80 7.86 13.15
N TYR A 108 11.98 8.55 13.93
CA TYR A 108 12.06 10.00 14.14
C TYR A 108 12.56 10.36 15.54
N ASP A 109 13.27 11.49 15.61
CA ASP A 109 13.73 12.22 16.80
C ASP A 109 14.65 11.46 17.76
N SER A 110 14.77 10.14 17.59
CA SER A 110 15.58 9.28 18.43
C SER A 110 16.11 8.08 17.66
N LYS A 111 17.36 7.74 17.96
CA LYS A 111 17.94 6.45 17.58
C LYS A 111 17.17 5.33 18.24
N MET A 112 16.85 4.30 17.47
CA MET A 112 16.38 3.05 18.04
C MET A 112 17.45 2.45 18.96
N LYS A 113 17.04 1.89 20.09
CA LYS A 113 17.97 1.36 21.09
C LYS A 113 18.38 -0.06 20.73
N SER A 114 19.65 -0.39 20.94
CA SER A 114 20.28 -1.65 20.47
C SER A 114 19.41 -2.89 20.69
N PHE A 115 19.19 -3.62 19.60
CA PHE A 115 18.50 -4.89 19.58
C PHE A 115 19.57 -5.96 19.43
N GLY A 116 19.65 -6.90 20.36
CA GLY A 116 20.29 -8.18 20.07
C GLY A 116 19.46 -8.93 19.03
N CYS A 117 19.27 -10.22 19.23
CA CYS A 117 18.41 -11.03 18.37
C CYS A 117 16.91 -10.93 18.67
N THR A 118 16.47 -9.89 19.38
CA THR A 118 15.06 -9.68 19.75
C THR A 118 14.51 -8.53 18.92
N GLN A 119 13.41 -8.76 18.19
CA GLN A 119 12.73 -7.68 17.48
C GLN A 119 12.19 -6.64 18.46
N PRO A 120 12.14 -5.35 18.08
CA PRO A 120 11.49 -4.33 18.89
C PRO A 120 10.03 -4.71 19.15
N SER A 121 9.63 -4.79 20.41
CA SER A 121 8.23 -5.01 20.74
C SER A 121 7.42 -3.73 20.54
N THR A 122 6.22 -3.88 20.00
CA THR A 122 5.24 -2.80 19.87
C THR A 122 4.10 -2.92 20.88
N GLU A 123 4.07 -3.99 21.65
CA GLU A 123 3.04 -4.24 22.66
C GLU A 123 3.11 -3.16 23.75
N PRO A 124 1.99 -2.50 24.10
CA PRO A 124 1.98 -1.46 25.15
C PRO A 124 2.43 -1.97 26.52
N SER A 125 2.22 -3.27 26.77
CA SER A 125 2.63 -3.96 27.99
C SER A 125 4.11 -4.35 28.03
N SER A 126 4.85 -4.18 26.92
CA SER A 126 6.28 -4.51 26.85
C SER A 126 7.14 -3.49 27.60
N ASN A 127 8.33 -3.94 28.05
CA ASN A 127 9.37 -3.07 28.58
C ASN A 127 10.41 -2.67 27.52
N ASP A 128 10.04 -2.75 26.23
CA ASP A 128 10.95 -2.46 25.14
C ASP A 128 11.42 -1.00 25.22
N PRO A 129 12.74 -0.75 25.21
CA PRO A 129 13.24 0.59 25.45
C PRO A 129 12.99 1.53 24.25
N SER A 130 12.62 0.99 23.09
CA SER A 130 12.21 1.71 21.88
C SER A 130 10.69 1.88 21.77
N LEU A 131 9.89 1.39 22.74
CA LEU A 131 8.42 1.44 22.67
C LEU A 131 7.87 2.88 22.47
N GLY A 132 8.53 3.88 23.07
CA GLY A 132 8.19 5.30 22.95
C GLY A 132 8.71 6.01 21.69
N ILE A 133 9.44 5.31 20.81
CA ILE A 133 10.01 5.89 19.59
C ILE A 133 9.03 5.70 18.44
N ARG A 134 8.85 6.73 17.61
CA ARG A 134 8.08 6.61 16.37
C ARG A 134 8.95 5.95 15.31
N PHE A 135 8.59 4.75 14.88
CA PHE A 135 9.33 4.00 13.86
C PHE A 135 8.43 3.15 12.98
N GLN A 136 8.87 2.83 11.76
CA GLN A 136 8.20 1.91 10.83
C GLN A 136 9.22 1.00 10.13
N PRO A 137 9.00 -0.33 10.05
CA PRO A 137 9.81 -1.24 9.26
C PRO A 137 9.38 -1.29 7.80
N MET A 138 10.35 -1.63 6.96
CA MET A 138 10.17 -2.39 5.73
C MET A 138 10.93 -3.71 5.86
N GLU A 139 10.50 -4.75 5.15
CA GLU A 139 11.19 -6.05 5.16
C GLU A 139 11.99 -6.23 3.87
N LEU A 140 13.17 -6.80 4.00
CA LEU A 140 14.00 -7.14 2.86
C LEU A 140 14.87 -8.36 3.13
N ASP A 141 15.16 -9.05 2.04
CA ASP A 141 16.09 -10.14 1.97
C ASP A 141 17.01 -9.88 0.78
N ILE A 142 18.30 -9.72 1.05
CA ILE A 142 19.34 -9.59 0.04
C ILE A 142 20.16 -10.87 0.10
N GLU A 143 19.94 -11.70 -0.91
CA GLU A 143 20.55 -13.01 -1.08
C GLU A 143 21.55 -12.98 -2.23
N LEU A 144 22.59 -13.81 -2.16
CA LEU A 144 23.43 -14.09 -3.31
C LEU A 144 22.71 -15.11 -4.21
N GLY A 145 22.12 -14.62 -5.28
CA GLY A 145 21.49 -15.43 -6.31
C GLY A 145 22.49 -15.92 -7.36
N ASN A 146 22.23 -17.10 -7.92
CA ASN A 146 22.99 -17.59 -9.08
C ASN A 146 22.53 -16.86 -10.35
N SER A 147 23.37 -16.02 -10.93
CA SER A 147 23.12 -15.47 -12.27
C SER A 147 23.59 -16.43 -13.37
N THR A 148 23.04 -16.25 -14.58
CA THR A 148 23.59 -16.85 -15.80
C THR A 148 25.09 -16.56 -15.86
N ASN A 149 25.91 -17.62 -15.94
CA ASN A 149 27.39 -17.61 -15.90
C ASN A 149 28.07 -17.79 -14.53
N SER A 150 27.36 -18.30 -13.51
CA SER A 150 27.98 -18.67 -12.21
C SER A 150 28.59 -17.49 -11.44
N VAL A 151 28.12 -16.28 -11.69
CA VAL A 151 28.44 -15.11 -10.85
C VAL A 151 27.34 -14.98 -9.80
N GLU A 152 27.68 -15.16 -8.53
CA GLU A 152 26.78 -14.89 -7.42
C GLU A 152 26.51 -13.40 -7.35
N THR A 153 25.23 -13.00 -7.37
CA THR A 153 24.85 -11.60 -7.32
C THR A 153 23.73 -11.32 -6.36
N PRO A 154 23.79 -10.19 -5.65
CA PRO A 154 22.70 -9.74 -4.81
C PRO A 154 21.38 -9.67 -5.58
N ILE A 155 20.41 -10.44 -5.14
CA ILE A 155 19.00 -10.32 -5.50
C ILE A 155 18.31 -9.73 -4.27
N ILE A 156 17.53 -8.67 -4.48
CA ILE A 156 16.71 -8.10 -3.42
C ILE A 156 15.27 -8.60 -3.56
N ASN A 157 14.73 -9.12 -2.47
CA ASN A 157 13.32 -9.35 -2.24
C ASN A 157 12.89 -8.36 -1.15
N THR A 158 11.93 -7.48 -1.42
CA THR A 158 11.52 -6.48 -0.42
C THR A 158 10.05 -6.14 -0.50
N ASN A 159 9.48 -5.79 0.65
CA ASN A 159 8.10 -5.38 0.79
C ASN A 159 7.96 -4.15 1.70
N LEU A 160 6.77 -3.56 1.68
CA LEU A 160 6.27 -2.70 2.73
C LEU A 160 5.30 -3.48 3.59
N THR A 161 5.31 -3.25 4.91
CA THR A 161 4.41 -3.93 5.83
C THR A 161 3.82 -2.97 6.86
N TYR A 162 2.52 -3.13 7.08
CA TYR A 162 1.73 -2.55 8.17
C TYR A 162 0.99 -3.65 8.96
N ILE A 163 1.41 -4.91 8.83
CA ILE A 163 0.78 -6.06 9.48
C ILE A 163 0.71 -5.88 11.00
N ASP A 164 1.81 -5.44 11.62
CA ASP A 164 1.91 -5.33 13.08
C ASP A 164 1.35 -3.98 13.59
N TYR A 165 1.59 -2.91 12.83
CA TYR A 165 1.17 -1.54 13.15
C TYR A 165 1.48 -0.58 11.99
N ALA A 166 0.95 0.63 12.10
CA ALA A 166 1.30 1.77 11.24
C ALA A 166 1.76 2.98 12.03
N SER A 167 2.81 3.64 11.54
CA SER A 167 3.44 4.79 12.20
C SER A 167 3.96 5.85 11.22
N ILE A 168 4.68 5.40 10.19
CA ILE A 168 5.30 6.27 9.18
C ILE A 168 4.89 5.75 7.80
N ALA A 169 4.38 6.63 6.95
CA ALA A 169 4.09 6.31 5.56
C ALA A 169 5.42 6.05 4.82
N LEU A 170 5.59 4.86 4.25
CA LEU A 170 6.77 4.48 3.49
C LEU A 170 6.39 4.15 2.05
N SER A 171 7.33 4.32 1.13
CA SER A 171 7.19 3.92 -0.27
C SER A 171 8.47 3.25 -0.77
N LEU A 172 8.37 2.25 -1.64
CA LEU A 172 9.49 1.59 -2.31
C LEU A 172 9.36 1.76 -3.82
N THR A 173 10.41 2.25 -4.46
CA THR A 173 10.45 2.39 -5.92
C THR A 173 11.81 1.96 -6.45
N VAL A 174 11.84 1.09 -7.44
CA VAL A 174 13.07 0.84 -8.19
C VAL A 174 13.27 1.95 -9.23
N LYS A 175 14.32 2.74 -9.06
CA LYS A 175 14.68 3.84 -9.96
C LYS A 175 15.72 3.38 -10.96
N ASN A 176 15.78 4.06 -12.11
CA ASN A 176 16.76 3.82 -13.18
C ASN A 176 16.78 2.39 -13.72
N SER A 177 15.66 1.67 -13.61
CA SER A 177 15.48 0.38 -14.28
C SER A 177 15.24 0.59 -15.76
N THR A 178 15.91 -0.24 -16.57
CA THR A 178 15.77 -0.32 -18.02
C THR A 178 14.63 -1.25 -18.45
N THR A 179 14.15 -2.11 -17.53
CA THR A 179 12.95 -2.95 -17.74
C THR A 179 11.90 -2.69 -16.68
N ALA A 180 10.67 -3.14 -16.91
CA ALA A 180 9.68 -3.18 -15.83
C ALA A 180 10.18 -4.08 -14.69
N VAL A 181 10.00 -3.64 -13.45
CA VAL A 181 10.23 -4.43 -12.25
C VAL A 181 8.87 -4.73 -11.63
N THR A 182 8.61 -6.01 -11.36
CA THR A 182 7.35 -6.47 -10.79
C THR A 182 7.05 -5.73 -9.48
N ASN A 183 5.80 -5.26 -9.35
CA ASN A 183 5.28 -4.52 -8.18
C ASN A 183 6.03 -3.22 -7.83
N SER A 184 6.88 -2.70 -8.71
CA SER A 184 7.49 -1.38 -8.52
C SER A 184 6.70 -0.32 -9.30
N PRO A 185 6.21 0.75 -8.64
CA PRO A 185 6.43 1.09 -7.23
C PRO A 185 5.42 0.44 -6.26
N LEU A 186 5.85 0.18 -5.02
CA LEU A 186 4.98 -0.06 -3.86
C LEU A 186 4.85 1.24 -3.09
N LEU A 187 3.68 1.88 -3.14
CA LEU A 187 3.49 3.20 -2.55
C LEU A 187 2.54 3.12 -1.37
N THR A 188 2.86 3.80 -0.27
CA THR A 188 1.84 4.40 0.59
C THR A 188 1.58 5.78 0.04
N THR A 189 0.41 5.96 -0.57
CA THR A 189 0.10 7.16 -1.33
C THR A 189 -0.41 8.29 -0.45
N VAL A 190 -0.61 8.09 0.84
CA VAL A 190 -1.11 9.11 1.77
C VAL A 190 -0.05 9.50 2.80
N SER A 191 -0.26 10.59 3.54
CA SER A 191 0.68 10.97 4.60
C SER A 191 0.58 10.04 5.81
N SER A 192 1.58 10.08 6.71
CA SER A 192 1.53 9.29 7.94
C SER A 192 0.31 9.61 8.81
N GLU A 193 -0.12 10.87 8.83
CA GLU A 193 -1.32 11.33 9.52
C GLU A 193 -2.57 10.63 8.97
N THR A 194 -2.77 10.67 7.66
CA THR A 194 -3.90 10.03 7.00
C THR A 194 -3.90 8.53 7.24
N LEU A 195 -2.74 7.87 7.04
CA LEU A 195 -2.58 6.43 7.21
C LEU A 195 -3.02 6.01 8.62
N THR A 196 -2.49 6.69 9.64
CA THR A 196 -2.74 6.35 11.03
C THR A 196 -4.16 6.72 11.47
N ASP A 197 -4.73 7.81 10.97
CA ASP A 197 -6.13 8.13 11.27
C ASP A 197 -7.09 7.10 10.67
N THR A 198 -6.87 6.72 9.41
CA THR A 198 -7.69 5.72 8.69
C THR A 198 -7.74 4.41 9.46
N LEU A 199 -6.57 3.92 9.88
CA LEU A 199 -6.45 2.68 10.64
C LEU A 199 -7.03 2.80 12.05
N GLY A 200 -6.88 3.95 12.70
CA GLY A 200 -7.49 4.20 14.01
C GLY A 200 -9.02 4.11 13.97
N ARG A 201 -9.64 4.56 12.86
CA ARG A 201 -11.10 4.49 12.61
C ARG A 201 -11.62 3.07 12.38
N ALA A 202 -10.78 2.12 11.97
CA ALA A 202 -11.19 0.75 11.73
C ALA A 202 -11.51 -0.04 13.03
N SER A 203 -11.22 0.54 14.21
CA SER A 203 -11.49 -0.09 15.51
C SER A 203 -12.94 0.11 15.99
N LEU A 204 -13.47 -0.83 16.78
CA LEU A 204 -14.81 -0.76 17.39
C LEU A 204 -14.88 0.22 18.57
N THR A 205 -13.78 0.37 19.31
CA THR A 205 -13.74 1.22 20.51
C THR A 205 -12.88 2.44 20.27
N ALA A 206 -13.47 3.63 20.46
CA ALA A 206 -12.89 4.93 20.14
C ALA A 206 -11.38 5.03 20.40
N TYR A 207 -10.63 5.30 19.33
CA TYR A 207 -9.30 5.91 19.20
C TYR A 207 -8.24 5.71 20.30
N SER A 208 -8.52 5.97 21.58
CA SER A 208 -7.58 5.88 22.70
C SER A 208 -7.19 4.46 23.11
N THR A 209 -7.77 3.43 22.52
CA THR A 209 -7.42 2.04 22.84
C THR A 209 -6.44 1.43 21.86
N VAL A 210 -6.43 1.91 20.61
CA VAL A 210 -5.52 1.47 19.53
C VAL A 210 -4.40 2.50 19.30
N GLN A 211 -4.69 3.78 19.56
CA GLN A 211 -3.68 4.83 19.81
C GLN A 211 -3.54 4.99 21.33
N PRO A 212 -2.32 5.11 21.89
CA PRO A 212 -2.12 5.19 23.35
C PRO A 212 -2.97 6.26 24.08
N SER A 213 -3.32 7.37 23.42
CA SER A 213 -4.38 8.27 23.83
C SER A 213 -4.88 9.12 22.65
N SER A 214 -6.06 9.73 22.77
CA SER A 214 -6.59 10.66 21.75
C SER A 214 -5.75 11.93 21.59
N SER A 215 -5.02 12.34 22.63
CA SER A 215 -4.06 13.45 22.56
C SER A 215 -2.74 13.06 21.88
N ASP A 216 -2.54 11.76 21.63
CA ASP A 216 -1.36 11.25 20.95
C ASP A 216 -1.63 11.03 19.45
N ARG A 217 -2.67 11.59 18.84
CA ARG A 217 -2.83 11.55 17.36
C ARG A 217 -1.76 12.46 16.73
N LEU A 218 -1.26 12.12 15.53
CA LEU A 218 -0.39 13.06 14.80
C LEU A 218 -1.10 14.41 14.60
N PRO A 219 -0.36 15.55 14.46
CA PRO A 219 1.10 15.69 14.57
C PRO A 219 1.56 15.76 16.03
N GLY A 220 0.74 15.31 16.99
CA GLY A 220 1.10 15.25 18.40
C GLY A 220 2.45 14.57 18.58
N SER A 221 3.38 15.27 19.23
CA SER A 221 4.77 14.83 19.42
C SER A 221 4.92 13.57 20.29
N LYS A 222 3.82 13.09 20.86
CA LYS A 222 3.75 11.86 21.66
C LYS A 222 3.21 10.65 20.88
N PHE A 223 2.73 10.85 19.65
CA PHE A 223 2.28 9.74 18.81
C PHE A 223 3.44 8.79 18.49
N THR A 224 3.21 7.49 18.71
CA THR A 224 4.17 6.46 18.29
C THR A 224 3.65 5.63 17.14
N ARG A 225 2.43 5.07 17.24
CA ARG A 225 1.84 4.18 16.23
C ARG A 225 0.36 3.87 16.50
N VAL A 226 -0.29 3.31 15.48
CA VAL A 226 -1.58 2.62 15.56
C VAL A 226 -1.31 1.12 15.48
N LEU A 227 -1.64 0.39 16.53
CA LEU A 227 -1.45 -1.06 16.56
C LEU A 227 -2.50 -1.77 15.70
N SER A 228 -2.12 -2.88 15.08
CA SER A 228 -3.05 -3.72 14.34
C SER A 228 -3.76 -4.71 15.27
N PRO A 229 -4.80 -5.42 14.80
CA PRO A 229 -5.47 -6.47 15.58
C PRO A 229 -4.62 -7.73 15.81
N THR A 230 -3.41 -7.82 15.25
CA THR A 230 -2.48 -8.95 15.51
C THR A 230 -1.87 -8.88 16.91
N SER A 231 -1.88 -7.71 17.55
CA SER A 231 -1.50 -7.55 18.94
C SER A 231 -2.54 -8.19 19.86
N SER A 232 -2.07 -8.98 20.83
CA SER A 232 -2.95 -9.60 21.82
C SER A 232 -3.71 -8.56 22.65
N ASP A 233 -3.09 -7.41 22.92
CA ASP A 233 -3.71 -6.31 23.66
C ASP A 233 -4.81 -5.60 22.83
N MET A 234 -4.78 -5.76 21.49
CA MET A 234 -5.60 -5.00 20.55
C MET A 234 -6.68 -5.81 19.84
N SER A 235 -6.55 -7.13 19.71
CA SER A 235 -7.52 -7.97 18.98
C SER A 235 -8.98 -7.72 19.39
N GLY A 236 -9.27 -7.63 20.70
CA GLY A 236 -10.60 -7.31 21.22
C GLY A 236 -11.08 -5.87 21.02
N LYS A 237 -10.31 -5.02 20.32
CA LYS A 237 -10.67 -3.65 19.93
C LYS A 237 -11.21 -3.58 18.50
N PHE A 238 -11.12 -4.67 17.75
CA PHE A 238 -11.69 -4.82 16.42
C PHE A 238 -12.83 -5.85 16.47
N ASN A 239 -13.53 -6.08 15.36
CA ASN A 239 -14.59 -7.09 15.32
C ASN A 239 -14.02 -8.48 15.61
N ASP A 240 -14.80 -9.31 16.29
CA ASP A 240 -14.47 -10.72 16.38
C ASP A 240 -14.96 -11.46 15.13
N TRP A 241 -14.64 -12.75 15.05
CA TRP A 241 -15.01 -13.61 13.93
C TRP A 241 -16.26 -14.42 14.21
N THR A 242 -17.01 -14.09 15.27
CA THR A 242 -18.22 -14.82 15.69
C THR A 242 -19.30 -14.72 14.62
N HIS A 243 -19.55 -13.50 14.09
CA HIS A 243 -20.55 -13.30 13.06
C HIS A 243 -20.20 -14.10 11.81
N TYR A 244 -18.97 -13.94 11.29
CA TYR A 244 -18.56 -14.58 10.06
C TYR A 244 -18.57 -16.10 10.15
N LEU A 245 -17.95 -16.68 11.19
CA LEU A 245 -17.83 -18.13 11.31
C LEU A 245 -19.15 -18.79 11.72
N LYS A 246 -19.81 -18.30 12.77
CA LYS A 246 -20.98 -18.99 13.36
C LYS A 246 -22.31 -18.65 12.69
N THR A 247 -22.37 -17.54 11.95
CA THR A 247 -23.57 -17.11 11.23
C THR A 247 -23.39 -17.28 9.73
N THR A 248 -22.56 -16.46 9.09
CA THR A 248 -22.44 -16.41 7.63
C THR A 248 -21.93 -17.74 7.04
N LEU A 249 -20.79 -18.25 7.52
CA LEU A 249 -20.16 -19.45 6.96
C LEU A 249 -20.80 -20.75 7.44
N ASN A 250 -21.29 -20.82 8.68
CA ASN A 250 -22.11 -21.95 9.11
C ASN A 250 -23.38 -22.08 8.25
N GLN A 251 -24.09 -20.97 7.99
CA GLN A 251 -25.24 -20.97 7.10
C GLN A 251 -24.86 -21.47 5.70
N SER A 252 -23.82 -20.89 5.08
CA SER A 252 -23.41 -21.27 3.73
C SER A 252 -22.93 -22.73 3.63
N THR A 253 -22.05 -23.16 4.54
CA THR A 253 -21.33 -24.43 4.38
C THR A 253 -22.06 -25.63 4.99
N THR A 254 -22.74 -25.44 6.12
CA THR A 254 -23.38 -26.54 6.86
C THR A 254 -24.88 -26.58 6.62
N VAL A 255 -25.58 -25.44 6.66
CA VAL A 255 -27.04 -25.41 6.46
C VAL A 255 -27.41 -25.53 4.99
N ASP A 256 -26.75 -24.75 4.12
CA ASP A 256 -27.01 -24.74 2.68
C ASP A 256 -26.20 -25.82 1.92
N GLY A 257 -25.24 -26.46 2.60
CA GLY A 257 -24.43 -27.55 2.04
C GLY A 257 -23.46 -27.10 0.94
N LYS A 258 -23.00 -25.85 0.97
CA LYS A 258 -22.05 -25.29 0.00
C LYS A 258 -20.66 -25.15 0.64
N PRO A 259 -19.80 -26.18 0.57
CA PRO A 259 -18.49 -26.11 1.17
C PRO A 259 -17.63 -25.05 0.47
N ILE A 260 -16.75 -24.42 1.24
CA ILE A 260 -15.69 -23.58 0.69
C ILE A 260 -14.65 -24.50 0.02
N LYS A 261 -14.18 -24.14 -1.17
CA LYS A 261 -13.25 -24.95 -1.96
C LYS A 261 -11.84 -24.39 -1.88
N ILE A 262 -10.94 -25.10 -1.21
CA ILE A 262 -9.51 -24.74 -1.15
C ILE A 262 -8.75 -25.69 -2.07
N GLN A 263 -8.31 -25.18 -3.22
CA GLN A 263 -7.77 -25.98 -4.32
C GLN A 263 -6.59 -25.29 -4.99
N GLY A 264 -5.61 -26.06 -5.44
CA GLY A 264 -4.45 -25.53 -6.16
C GLY A 264 -3.24 -26.47 -6.17
N LEU A 265 -2.07 -25.87 -6.42
CA LEU A 265 -0.77 -26.53 -6.33
C LEU A 265 0.10 -25.82 -5.30
N PHE A 266 0.61 -26.58 -4.33
CA PHE A 266 1.68 -26.12 -3.46
C PHE A 266 3.01 -26.27 -4.21
N GLY A 267 3.77 -25.18 -4.29
CA GLY A 267 5.04 -25.13 -5.04
C GLY A 267 6.14 -26.03 -4.48
N GLY A 268 6.01 -26.50 -3.24
CA GLY A 268 7.09 -27.14 -2.50
C GLY A 268 8.05 -26.12 -1.91
N VAL A 269 8.82 -26.54 -0.92
CA VAL A 269 9.90 -25.75 -0.32
C VAL A 269 11.18 -26.56 -0.33
N SER A 270 12.34 -25.91 -0.42
CA SER A 270 13.65 -26.55 -0.60
C SER A 270 13.83 -27.22 -1.98
N GLY A 271 14.96 -27.90 -2.19
CA GLY A 271 15.26 -28.58 -3.45
C GLY A 271 14.22 -29.65 -3.79
N GLN A 272 13.63 -29.54 -4.99
CA GLN A 272 12.61 -30.47 -5.49
C GLN A 272 13.24 -31.54 -6.41
N PRO A 273 12.72 -32.79 -6.42
CA PRO A 273 11.69 -33.28 -5.51
C PRO A 273 12.25 -33.44 -4.09
N ALA A 274 11.49 -33.01 -3.09
CA ALA A 274 11.91 -33.04 -1.69
C ALA A 274 11.78 -34.43 -1.05
N ASN A 275 11.07 -35.38 -1.69
CA ASN A 275 10.76 -36.69 -1.10
C ASN A 275 11.40 -37.87 -1.86
N ASN A 276 11.89 -38.84 -1.08
CA ASN A 276 12.47 -40.11 -1.52
C ASN A 276 11.80 -41.29 -0.75
N GLY A 277 10.46 -41.34 -0.66
CA GLY A 277 9.69 -42.50 -0.17
C GLY A 277 8.78 -42.35 1.08
N GLY A 278 8.20 -41.18 1.39
CA GLY A 278 7.43 -40.97 2.64
C GLY A 278 5.98 -40.49 2.48
N GLY A 279 5.09 -40.86 3.43
CA GLY A 279 3.69 -40.37 3.56
C GLY A 279 3.52 -39.21 4.56
N ALA A 280 2.28 -38.84 4.89
CA ALA A 280 1.89 -37.61 5.63
C ALA A 280 2.75 -37.21 6.86
N ASN A 281 3.24 -38.17 7.64
CA ASN A 281 4.05 -37.90 8.84
C ASN A 281 5.50 -37.49 8.54
N VAL A 282 5.94 -37.64 7.30
CA VAL A 282 7.32 -37.37 6.87
C VAL A 282 7.43 -35.92 6.44
N LYS A 283 8.19 -35.10 7.19
CA LYS A 283 8.39 -33.67 6.90
C LYS A 283 8.88 -33.42 5.46
N ALA A 284 9.73 -34.29 4.92
CA ALA A 284 10.19 -34.20 3.53
C ALA A 284 9.05 -34.32 2.51
N ALA A 285 8.03 -35.14 2.78
CA ALA A 285 6.83 -35.24 1.94
C ALA A 285 5.98 -33.97 2.01
N ARG A 286 5.91 -33.31 3.18
CA ARG A 286 5.18 -32.03 3.34
C ARG A 286 5.84 -30.86 2.60
N ASN A 287 7.12 -30.97 2.27
CA ASN A 287 7.88 -29.96 1.53
C ASN A 287 7.87 -30.19 0.01
N GLN A 288 7.26 -31.28 -0.46
CA GLN A 288 7.19 -31.67 -1.86
C GLN A 288 6.18 -30.82 -2.62
N THR A 289 6.47 -30.44 -3.87
CA THR A 289 5.46 -29.90 -4.79
C THR A 289 4.32 -30.91 -4.95
N GLN A 290 3.07 -30.49 -4.69
CA GLN A 290 1.91 -31.37 -4.74
C GLN A 290 0.59 -30.59 -4.86
N SER A 291 -0.46 -31.27 -5.32
CA SER A 291 -1.80 -30.70 -5.42
C SER A 291 -2.54 -30.70 -4.09
N TYR A 292 -3.48 -29.77 -3.91
CA TYR A 292 -4.46 -29.79 -2.83
C TYR A 292 -5.87 -29.58 -3.38
N ASP A 293 -6.82 -30.29 -2.77
CA ASP A 293 -8.25 -30.12 -2.96
C ASP A 293 -8.98 -30.43 -1.65
N TYR A 294 -9.61 -29.42 -1.06
CA TYR A 294 -10.32 -29.53 0.21
C TYR A 294 -11.70 -28.89 0.10
N HIS A 295 -12.68 -29.59 0.68
CA HIS A 295 -13.97 -29.03 1.01
C HIS A 295 -13.98 -28.63 2.48
N VAL A 296 -14.23 -27.36 2.74
CA VAL A 296 -14.22 -26.79 4.08
C VAL A 296 -15.64 -26.51 4.54
N THR A 297 -15.97 -26.95 5.74
CA THR A 297 -17.22 -26.67 6.43
C THR A 297 -16.97 -25.99 7.77
N VAL A 298 -17.86 -25.09 8.15
CA VAL A 298 -17.87 -24.40 9.44
C VAL A 298 -19.12 -24.82 10.20
N ASP A 299 -18.97 -25.34 11.41
CA ASP A 299 -20.10 -25.81 12.20
C ASP A 299 -20.76 -24.66 13.00
N ALA A 300 -21.78 -25.00 13.80
CA ALA A 300 -22.49 -24.03 14.64
C ALA A 300 -21.63 -23.44 15.78
N ASN A 301 -20.53 -24.09 16.16
CA ASN A 301 -19.57 -23.57 17.13
C ASN A 301 -18.56 -22.63 16.49
N GLY A 302 -18.49 -22.61 15.14
CA GLY A 302 -17.48 -21.88 14.38
C GLY A 302 -16.22 -22.71 14.11
N ASP A 303 -16.24 -24.01 14.44
CA ASP A 303 -15.11 -24.89 14.22
C ASP A 303 -15.02 -25.24 12.73
N VAL A 304 -13.80 -25.25 12.21
CA VAL A 304 -13.51 -25.48 10.80
C VAL A 304 -13.04 -26.92 10.60
N THR A 305 -13.65 -27.62 9.65
CA THR A 305 -13.18 -28.92 9.16
C THR A 305 -12.86 -28.83 7.67
N MET A 306 -11.60 -29.08 7.31
CA MET A 306 -11.13 -29.18 5.92
C MET A 306 -11.02 -30.67 5.55
N THR A 307 -11.93 -31.16 4.72
CA THR A 307 -11.95 -32.55 4.27
C THR A 307 -11.22 -32.68 2.94
N ALA A 308 -10.13 -33.44 2.92
CA ALA A 308 -9.36 -33.70 1.72
C ALA A 308 -10.21 -34.48 0.70
N GLN A 309 -10.25 -33.99 -0.54
CA GLN A 309 -10.93 -34.65 -1.65
C GLN A 309 -9.99 -35.62 -2.38
N ALA A 310 -10.57 -36.41 -3.28
CA ALA A 310 -9.80 -37.33 -4.11
C ALA A 310 -8.75 -36.58 -4.95
N GLY A 311 -7.49 -37.01 -4.87
CA GLY A 311 -6.37 -36.35 -5.55
C GLY A 311 -5.64 -35.29 -4.72
N SER A 312 -6.19 -34.88 -3.57
CA SER A 312 -5.47 -34.00 -2.64
C SER A 312 -4.21 -34.67 -2.09
N GLY A 313 -3.12 -33.91 -2.00
CA GLY A 313 -1.81 -34.38 -1.56
C GLY A 313 -1.08 -35.24 -2.60
N ASP A 314 -1.51 -35.24 -3.86
CA ASP A 314 -0.86 -35.98 -4.95
C ASP A 314 0.26 -35.14 -5.59
N GLY A 315 1.50 -35.62 -5.45
CA GLY A 315 2.71 -35.02 -6.01
C GLY A 315 3.01 -35.42 -7.47
N THR A 316 2.10 -36.13 -8.13
CA THR A 316 2.30 -36.68 -9.48
C THR A 316 1.33 -36.13 -10.54
N VAL A 317 0.43 -35.22 -10.15
CA VAL A 317 -0.60 -34.66 -11.04
C VAL A 317 -0.02 -33.93 -12.26
N ALA A 318 -0.85 -33.77 -13.30
CA ALA A 318 -0.45 -33.21 -14.59
C ALA A 318 0.14 -31.79 -14.48
N GLY A 319 -0.42 -30.95 -13.61
CA GLY A 319 0.05 -29.58 -13.39
C GLY A 319 1.45 -29.47 -12.77
N ILE A 320 2.03 -30.57 -12.27
CA ILE A 320 3.38 -30.59 -11.69
C ILE A 320 4.41 -30.98 -12.75
N ALA A 321 5.42 -30.12 -12.92
CA ALA A 321 6.56 -30.39 -13.79
C ALA A 321 7.24 -31.72 -13.42
N VAL A 322 7.59 -32.53 -14.41
CA VAL A 322 8.11 -33.90 -14.18
C VAL A 322 9.32 -33.92 -13.24
N ALA A 323 10.21 -32.93 -13.33
CA ALA A 323 11.38 -32.79 -12.47
C ALA A 323 11.04 -32.56 -10.98
N ASN A 324 9.82 -32.10 -10.69
CA ASN A 324 9.36 -31.77 -9.35
C ASN A 324 8.35 -32.80 -8.83
N ARG A 325 8.12 -33.94 -9.50
CA ARG A 325 7.12 -34.93 -9.02
C ARG A 325 7.66 -35.80 -7.89
N GLY A 326 6.80 -36.13 -6.93
CA GLY A 326 7.11 -37.02 -5.80
C GLY A 326 5.85 -37.67 -5.21
N ASP A 327 6.00 -38.47 -4.16
CA ASP A 327 4.90 -39.28 -3.60
C ASP A 327 3.75 -38.46 -2.97
N GLY A 328 4.07 -37.24 -2.54
CA GLY A 328 3.18 -36.35 -1.81
C GLY A 328 2.76 -36.86 -0.43
N VAL A 329 1.74 -36.24 0.18
CA VAL A 329 1.28 -36.57 1.54
C VAL A 329 0.00 -37.43 1.57
N GLY A 330 -0.74 -37.49 0.45
CA GLY A 330 -2.05 -38.14 0.37
C GLY A 330 -3.20 -37.35 1.00
N GLN A 331 -4.36 -38.00 1.12
CA GLN A 331 -5.60 -37.39 1.62
C GLN A 331 -5.62 -37.36 3.14
N VAL A 332 -5.45 -36.17 3.73
CA VAL A 332 -5.38 -35.97 5.18
C VAL A 332 -6.22 -34.76 5.54
N ASN A 333 -7.14 -34.92 6.49
CA ASN A 333 -8.02 -33.84 6.93
C ASN A 333 -7.32 -32.89 7.91
N ILE A 334 -7.81 -31.66 7.95
CA ILE A 334 -7.35 -30.60 8.88
C ILE A 334 -8.56 -30.09 9.66
N THR A 335 -8.38 -29.78 10.95
CA THR A 335 -9.38 -29.07 11.76
C THR A 335 -8.76 -27.86 12.46
N ILE A 336 -9.57 -26.81 12.65
CA ILE A 336 -9.19 -25.59 13.36
C ILE A 336 -10.33 -25.22 14.31
N ASP A 337 -10.01 -24.99 15.58
CA ASP A 337 -11.00 -24.64 16.59
C ASP A 337 -11.38 -23.16 16.44
N PHE A 338 -12.63 -22.79 16.76
CA PHE A 338 -13.10 -21.40 16.72
C PHE A 338 -12.21 -20.47 17.55
N ASP A 339 -11.80 -20.91 18.75
CA ASP A 339 -10.98 -20.09 19.65
C ASP A 339 -9.60 -19.77 19.04
N ASP A 340 -9.01 -20.69 18.27
CA ASP A 340 -7.74 -20.46 17.57
C ASP A 340 -7.90 -19.47 16.41
N LEU A 341 -9.01 -19.57 15.67
CA LEU A 341 -9.34 -18.64 14.58
C LEU A 341 -9.68 -17.24 15.11
N ASN A 342 -10.31 -17.17 16.28
CA ASN A 342 -10.75 -15.92 16.88
C ASN A 342 -9.66 -15.21 17.73
N ALA A 343 -8.54 -15.87 18.00
CA ALA A 343 -7.40 -15.27 18.67
C ALA A 343 -6.72 -14.18 17.82
N ALA A 344 -5.87 -13.34 18.44
CA ALA A 344 -5.07 -12.34 17.73
C ALA A 344 -4.16 -12.97 16.66
N THR A 345 -3.61 -14.16 16.94
CA THR A 345 -2.83 -14.96 15.99
C THR A 345 -3.70 -15.68 14.94
N GLY A 346 -5.03 -15.69 15.11
CA GLY A 346 -5.98 -16.41 14.26
C GLY A 346 -6.16 -15.79 12.90
N ILE A 347 -7.38 -15.42 12.50
CA ILE A 347 -7.62 -14.81 11.18
C ILE A 347 -6.95 -13.42 11.08
N TYR A 348 -6.87 -12.65 12.17
CA TYR A 348 -6.17 -11.35 12.11
C TYR A 348 -4.67 -11.49 11.86
N GLY A 349 -4.01 -12.42 12.56
CA GLY A 349 -2.58 -12.70 12.42
C GLY A 349 -2.23 -13.70 11.30
N ASN A 350 -3.24 -14.34 10.70
CA ASN A 350 -3.11 -15.44 9.74
C ASN A 350 -2.13 -16.55 10.18
N ASN A 351 -2.15 -16.89 11.47
CA ASN A 351 -1.25 -17.87 12.06
C ASN A 351 -1.90 -18.74 13.19
N PRO A 352 -3.15 -19.22 13.06
CA PRO A 352 -3.76 -20.08 14.07
C PRO A 352 -3.05 -21.43 14.17
N PRO A 353 -2.97 -22.03 15.37
CA PRO A 353 -2.78 -23.47 15.53
C PRO A 353 -3.84 -24.26 14.76
N TYR A 354 -3.47 -25.40 14.18
CA TYR A 354 -4.41 -26.30 13.50
C TYR A 354 -4.04 -27.76 13.71
N THR A 355 -5.01 -28.67 13.63
CA THR A 355 -4.78 -30.11 13.83
C THR A 355 -4.77 -30.85 12.51
N ILE A 356 -3.70 -31.59 12.24
CA ILE A 356 -3.58 -32.48 11.09
C ILE A 356 -3.94 -33.90 11.54
N ALA A 357 -4.90 -34.53 10.87
CA ALA A 357 -5.36 -35.87 11.21
C ALA A 357 -4.21 -36.89 11.19
N GLY A 358 -4.00 -37.59 12.30
CA GLY A 358 -2.93 -38.58 12.45
C GLY A 358 -1.54 -38.03 12.79
N ILE A 359 -1.37 -36.71 12.87
CA ILE A 359 -0.10 -36.05 13.25
C ILE A 359 -0.25 -35.32 14.59
N GLY A 360 -1.15 -34.35 14.68
CA GLY A 360 -1.34 -33.53 15.89
C GLY A 360 -1.59 -32.05 15.59
N LYS A 361 -1.70 -31.26 16.65
CA LYS A 361 -1.91 -29.81 16.61
C LYS A 361 -0.58 -29.07 16.44
N THR A 362 -0.52 -28.15 15.49
CA THR A 362 0.64 -27.28 15.24
C THR A 362 0.67 -26.12 16.24
N ALA A 363 1.78 -25.37 16.28
CA ALA A 363 1.86 -24.12 17.04
C ALA A 363 1.32 -22.91 16.25
N GLY A 364 1.08 -23.07 14.95
CA GLY A 364 0.75 -22.03 13.99
C GLY A 364 0.89 -22.56 12.56
N VAL A 365 0.77 -21.68 11.57
CA VAL A 365 1.03 -21.96 10.16
C VAL A 365 2.49 -22.35 9.96
N GLU A 366 2.72 -23.51 9.35
CA GLU A 366 4.05 -24.02 9.03
C GLU A 366 4.39 -23.71 7.56
N ASN A 367 5.67 -23.51 7.25
CA ASN A 367 6.10 -23.34 5.85
C ASN A 367 6.18 -24.71 5.14
N ASP A 368 5.04 -25.36 4.97
CA ASP A 368 4.87 -26.66 4.34
C ASP A 368 3.51 -26.76 3.61
N TYR A 369 3.19 -27.93 3.07
CA TYR A 369 1.93 -28.17 2.38
C TYR A 369 0.67 -27.84 3.19
N TYR A 370 0.59 -28.26 4.47
CA TYR A 370 -0.62 -28.06 5.25
C TYR A 370 -0.77 -26.60 5.66
N GLY A 371 0.33 -25.94 6.00
CA GLY A 371 0.32 -24.50 6.23
C GLY A 371 -0.02 -23.71 4.97
N TRP A 372 0.34 -24.19 3.77
CA TRP A 372 -0.12 -23.59 2.51
C TRP A 372 -1.63 -23.70 2.33
N VAL A 373 -2.20 -24.89 2.57
CA VAL A 373 -3.65 -25.14 2.49
C VAL A 373 -4.43 -24.29 3.50
N VAL A 374 -3.98 -24.25 4.76
CA VAL A 374 -4.58 -23.41 5.80
C VAL A 374 -4.41 -21.93 5.44
N GLY A 375 -3.26 -21.53 4.92
CA GLY A 375 -2.99 -20.17 4.50
C GLY A 375 -3.92 -19.67 3.40
N ASP A 376 -4.27 -20.51 2.43
CA ASP A 376 -5.25 -20.17 1.39
C ASP A 376 -6.64 -19.89 1.96
N LEU A 377 -7.07 -20.64 2.98
CA LEU A 377 -8.32 -20.38 3.70
C LEU A 377 -8.24 -19.05 4.45
N LEU A 378 -7.15 -18.82 5.18
CA LEU A 378 -6.95 -17.64 6.04
C LEU A 378 -6.89 -16.33 5.24
N ALA A 379 -6.17 -16.32 4.12
CA ALA A 379 -6.18 -15.18 3.21
C ALA A 379 -7.59 -14.91 2.66
N GLY A 380 -8.35 -15.98 2.36
CA GLY A 380 -9.71 -15.88 1.82
C GLY A 380 -10.68 -15.32 2.85
N LEU A 381 -10.58 -15.79 4.10
CA LEU A 381 -11.32 -15.24 5.23
C LEU A 381 -10.98 -13.76 5.44
N SER A 382 -9.69 -13.38 5.39
CA SER A 382 -9.25 -11.99 5.53
C SER A 382 -9.86 -11.06 4.48
N TRP A 383 -9.93 -11.51 3.22
CA TRP A 383 -10.55 -10.75 2.13
C TRP A 383 -12.07 -10.84 2.05
N GLY A 384 -12.71 -11.76 2.77
CA GLY A 384 -14.16 -11.97 2.72
C GLY A 384 -14.64 -12.88 1.57
N PHE A 385 -13.80 -13.72 0.96
CA PHE A 385 -14.24 -14.54 -0.17
C PHE A 385 -15.18 -15.71 0.20
N PRO A 386 -14.90 -16.51 1.23
CA PRO A 386 -15.82 -17.53 1.71
C PRO A 386 -17.24 -17.00 1.93
N GLY A 387 -18.26 -17.69 1.38
CA GLY A 387 -19.66 -17.30 1.54
C GLY A 387 -20.07 -15.98 0.86
N SER A 388 -19.17 -15.33 0.11
CA SER A 388 -19.48 -14.09 -0.60
C SER A 388 -20.61 -14.30 -1.61
N PRO A 389 -21.69 -13.49 -1.58
CA PRO A 389 -22.78 -13.56 -2.55
C PRO A 389 -22.48 -12.77 -3.83
N VAL A 390 -21.34 -12.08 -3.90
CA VAL A 390 -21.01 -11.14 -4.98
C VAL A 390 -20.71 -11.90 -6.25
N LYS A 391 -21.31 -11.46 -7.36
CA LYS A 391 -21.03 -12.00 -8.70
C LYS A 391 -19.82 -11.31 -9.29
N PHE A 392 -18.81 -12.09 -9.66
CA PHE A 392 -17.60 -11.65 -10.32
C PHE A 392 -17.59 -12.09 -11.79
N ASN A 393 -17.20 -11.18 -12.68
CA ASN A 393 -17.01 -11.47 -14.10
C ASN A 393 -15.53 -11.31 -14.48
N ALA A 394 -14.86 -12.45 -14.58
CA ALA A 394 -13.43 -12.57 -14.84
C ALA A 394 -13.05 -12.49 -16.33
N THR A 395 -14.01 -12.27 -17.26
CA THR A 395 -13.89 -12.44 -18.73
C THR A 395 -14.22 -13.86 -19.24
N TYR A 396 -14.31 -14.86 -18.37
CA TYR A 396 -14.66 -16.26 -18.71
C TYR A 396 -16.18 -16.51 -18.78
N ALA A 397 -16.93 -15.73 -19.57
CA ALA A 397 -18.36 -15.95 -19.93
C ALA A 397 -19.42 -16.18 -18.82
N ASN A 398 -19.04 -16.35 -17.55
CA ASN A 398 -19.92 -16.71 -16.45
C ASN A 398 -19.75 -15.72 -15.29
N ASN A 399 -20.86 -15.12 -14.86
CA ASN A 399 -20.95 -14.38 -13.61
C ASN A 399 -20.95 -15.38 -12.44
N LEU A 400 -19.76 -15.80 -12.00
CA LEU A 400 -19.61 -16.72 -10.88
C LEU A 400 -19.75 -15.96 -9.56
N VAL A 401 -20.40 -16.59 -8.58
CA VAL A 401 -20.45 -16.06 -7.22
C VAL A 401 -19.10 -16.31 -6.56
N ILE A 402 -18.47 -15.28 -5.99
CA ILE A 402 -17.11 -15.38 -5.41
C ILE A 402 -17.04 -16.52 -4.38
N GLY A 403 -18.05 -16.67 -3.51
CA GLY A 403 -18.10 -17.74 -2.52
C GLY A 403 -18.18 -19.16 -3.08
N ASP A 404 -18.57 -19.32 -4.35
CA ASP A 404 -18.66 -20.63 -5.03
C ASP A 404 -17.35 -21.00 -5.77
N MET A 405 -16.43 -20.04 -5.94
CA MET A 405 -15.11 -20.20 -6.58
C MET A 405 -14.14 -20.90 -5.62
N SER A 406 -13.11 -21.52 -6.19
CA SER A 406 -11.98 -22.12 -5.46
C SER A 406 -10.88 -21.11 -5.14
N SER A 407 -9.98 -21.44 -4.19
CA SER A 407 -8.87 -20.54 -3.83
C SER A 407 -7.93 -20.20 -4.99
N VAL A 408 -7.61 -21.15 -5.87
CA VAL A 408 -6.84 -20.87 -7.10
C VAL A 408 -7.57 -19.91 -8.05
N GLU A 409 -8.90 -19.91 -8.07
CA GLU A 409 -9.69 -18.94 -8.86
C GLU A 409 -9.77 -17.56 -8.19
N TRP A 410 -9.76 -17.50 -6.84
CA TRP A 410 -9.76 -16.26 -6.07
C TRP A 410 -8.49 -15.44 -6.25
N TYR A 411 -7.34 -16.13 -6.24
CA TYR A 411 -6.03 -15.49 -6.22
C TYR A 411 -5.36 -15.54 -7.59
N GLY A 412 -5.59 -16.59 -8.36
CA GLY A 412 -4.77 -17.00 -9.49
C GLY A 412 -3.84 -18.16 -9.11
N GLY A 413 -3.15 -18.74 -10.09
CA GLY A 413 -2.22 -19.85 -9.89
C GLY A 413 -2.48 -21.01 -10.85
N THR A 414 -2.01 -22.21 -10.49
CA THR A 414 -2.13 -23.41 -11.32
C THR A 414 -2.96 -24.45 -10.57
N ALA A 415 -3.98 -25.00 -11.23
CA ALA A 415 -4.77 -26.11 -10.71
C ALA A 415 -4.09 -27.47 -10.95
N ALA A 416 -4.60 -28.51 -10.31
CA ALA A 416 -4.03 -29.86 -10.40
C ALA A 416 -3.96 -30.43 -11.84
N ASP A 417 -4.90 -30.04 -12.70
CA ASP A 417 -4.97 -30.42 -14.10
C ASP A 417 -4.03 -29.60 -15.02
N GLY A 418 -3.35 -28.59 -14.48
CA GLY A 418 -2.47 -27.68 -15.22
C GLY A 418 -3.17 -26.43 -15.76
N THR A 419 -4.48 -26.24 -15.50
CA THR A 419 -5.18 -25.00 -15.83
C THR A 419 -4.55 -23.83 -15.07
N ILE A 420 -4.23 -22.75 -15.79
CA ILE A 420 -3.63 -21.54 -15.21
C ILE A 420 -4.70 -20.46 -15.07
N TYR A 421 -4.89 -19.99 -13.85
CA TYR A 421 -5.72 -18.85 -13.51
C TYR A 421 -4.84 -17.61 -13.38
N SER A 422 -5.14 -16.59 -14.18
CA SER A 422 -4.38 -15.35 -14.22
C SER A 422 -4.69 -14.49 -13.00
N VAL A 423 -3.65 -14.11 -12.22
CA VAL A 423 -3.79 -13.24 -11.05
C VAL A 423 -4.49 -11.91 -11.41
N PRO A 424 -4.10 -11.15 -12.46
CA PRO A 424 -4.82 -9.92 -12.85
C PRO A 424 -6.31 -10.09 -13.23
N LEU A 425 -6.76 -11.33 -13.48
CA LEU A 425 -8.15 -11.64 -13.82
C LEU A 425 -8.92 -12.28 -12.66
N SER A 426 -8.28 -12.54 -11.53
CA SER A 426 -8.90 -13.10 -10.32
C SER A 426 -9.64 -12.02 -9.53
N PRO A 427 -10.59 -12.38 -8.63
CA PRO A 427 -11.19 -11.44 -7.70
C PRO A 427 -10.17 -10.61 -6.93
N ALA A 428 -9.14 -11.25 -6.36
CA ALA A 428 -8.09 -10.55 -5.62
C ALA A 428 -7.29 -9.58 -6.52
N GLY A 429 -6.84 -10.03 -7.69
CA GLY A 429 -6.05 -9.18 -8.59
C GLY A 429 -6.84 -8.05 -9.24
N ARG A 430 -8.18 -8.14 -9.28
CA ARG A 430 -9.07 -7.04 -9.69
C ARG A 430 -9.58 -6.19 -8.52
N GLY A 431 -9.13 -6.46 -7.30
CA GLY A 431 -9.47 -5.69 -6.11
C GLY A 431 -10.92 -5.87 -5.64
N PHE A 432 -11.58 -6.99 -5.99
CA PHE A 432 -12.88 -7.39 -5.43
C PHE A 432 -12.71 -7.98 -4.02
N THR A 433 -12.12 -7.21 -3.10
CA THR A 433 -11.79 -7.62 -1.73
C THR A 433 -12.59 -6.82 -0.71
N TYR A 434 -12.70 -7.34 0.52
CA TYR A 434 -13.35 -6.70 1.67
C TYR A 434 -14.80 -6.32 1.36
N ASP A 435 -15.14 -5.04 1.46
CA ASP A 435 -16.45 -4.45 1.18
C ASP A 435 -16.99 -4.75 -0.24
N LYS A 436 -16.09 -5.00 -1.21
CA LYS A 436 -16.48 -5.40 -2.57
C LYS A 436 -16.76 -6.91 -2.69
N ALA A 437 -16.30 -7.72 -1.75
CA ALA A 437 -16.61 -9.15 -1.66
C ALA A 437 -17.74 -9.44 -0.66
N GLN A 438 -17.85 -8.67 0.41
CA GLN A 438 -18.80 -8.86 1.51
C GLN A 438 -19.40 -7.52 1.91
N ALA A 439 -20.72 -7.47 2.07
CA ALA A 439 -21.40 -6.23 2.46
C ALA A 439 -21.27 -5.92 3.96
N ASP A 440 -21.08 -6.94 4.79
CA ASP A 440 -20.96 -6.82 6.25
C ASP A 440 -19.49 -6.73 6.64
N ASP A 441 -19.11 -5.69 7.39
CA ASP A 441 -17.73 -5.46 7.82
C ASP A 441 -17.27 -6.46 8.88
N ARG A 442 -18.18 -7.23 9.49
CA ARG A 442 -17.85 -8.32 10.42
C ARG A 442 -17.39 -9.58 9.70
N ASP A 443 -17.49 -9.63 8.36
CA ASP A 443 -17.18 -10.79 7.52
C ASP A 443 -15.86 -10.64 6.74
N TYR A 444 -14.99 -9.71 7.15
CA TYR A 444 -13.63 -9.56 6.61
C TYR A 444 -12.69 -8.80 7.57
N HIS A 445 -11.42 -8.68 7.19
CA HIS A 445 -10.35 -8.02 7.98
C HIS A 445 -10.44 -6.49 7.86
N VAL A 446 -11.18 -5.85 8.77
CA VAL A 446 -11.47 -4.39 8.72
C VAL A 446 -10.22 -3.51 8.80
N TYR A 447 -9.17 -3.94 9.51
CA TYR A 447 -7.91 -3.18 9.60
C TYR A 447 -7.23 -3.12 8.24
N ALA A 448 -7.07 -4.27 7.59
CA ALA A 448 -6.48 -4.33 6.26
C ALA A 448 -7.39 -3.71 5.18
N ALA A 449 -8.71 -3.76 5.35
CA ALA A 449 -9.64 -3.02 4.51
C ALA A 449 -9.37 -1.50 4.54
N GLY A 450 -8.99 -0.94 5.70
CA GLY A 450 -8.60 0.46 5.84
C GLY A 450 -7.32 0.85 5.07
N LEU A 451 -6.49 -0.11 4.69
CA LEU A 451 -5.28 0.12 3.88
C LEU A 451 -5.55 0.10 2.37
N LYS A 452 -6.69 -0.46 1.95
CA LYS A 452 -7.04 -0.59 0.53
C LYS A 452 -7.15 0.79 -0.12
N GLY A 453 -6.48 0.94 -1.26
CA GLY A 453 -6.49 2.18 -2.05
C GLY A 453 -5.54 3.28 -1.54
N ILE A 454 -4.97 3.14 -0.35
CA ILE A 454 -3.98 4.09 0.21
C ILE A 454 -2.56 3.52 0.29
N THR A 455 -2.40 2.20 0.24
CA THR A 455 -1.09 1.56 0.17
C THR A 455 -1.10 0.25 -0.62
N GLY A 456 0.05 -0.09 -1.20
CA GLY A 456 0.35 -1.44 -1.74
C GLY A 456 1.12 -2.33 -0.76
N ALA A 457 1.30 -1.88 0.50
CA ALA A 457 1.94 -2.65 1.56
C ALA A 457 1.07 -3.81 2.05
N TYR A 458 1.69 -4.80 2.71
CA TYR A 458 0.96 -5.82 3.45
C TYR A 458 0.17 -5.19 4.61
N GLY A 459 -1.13 -5.47 4.65
CA GLY A 459 -2.02 -5.23 5.79
C GLY A 459 -2.22 -6.45 6.68
N PHE A 460 -1.98 -7.66 6.16
CA PHE A 460 -2.02 -8.90 6.91
C PHE A 460 -1.05 -9.95 6.34
N GLY A 461 -0.70 -10.99 7.10
CA GLY A 461 0.19 -12.06 6.62
C GLY A 461 -0.46 -12.94 5.55
N LEU A 462 0.26 -13.35 4.50
CA LEU A 462 -0.26 -14.10 3.32
C LEU A 462 -1.01 -13.25 2.28
N GLU A 463 -1.03 -11.92 2.41
CA GLU A 463 -1.64 -11.06 1.39
C GLU A 463 -0.96 -11.18 0.02
N ASP A 464 0.29 -11.65 -0.05
CA ASP A 464 1.05 -11.95 -1.27
C ASP A 464 0.41 -13.00 -2.19
N ARG A 465 -0.62 -13.71 -1.72
CA ARG A 465 -1.46 -14.53 -2.60
C ARG A 465 -2.02 -13.71 -3.77
N ASN A 466 -2.22 -12.39 -3.62
CA ASN A 466 -2.64 -11.51 -4.70
C ASN A 466 -1.49 -11.11 -5.68
N GLY A 467 -0.25 -11.51 -5.40
CA GLY A 467 0.94 -11.26 -6.21
C GLY A 467 1.43 -9.82 -6.26
N ALA A 468 0.90 -8.90 -5.44
CA ALA A 468 1.07 -7.45 -5.61
C ALA A 468 2.03 -6.77 -4.61
N THR A 469 2.53 -7.48 -3.60
CA THR A 469 3.18 -6.86 -2.42
C THR A 469 4.70 -7.06 -2.32
N LEU A 470 5.32 -7.80 -3.25
CA LEU A 470 6.75 -8.10 -3.24
C LEU A 470 7.47 -7.52 -4.46
N ILE A 471 8.48 -6.68 -4.22
CA ILE A 471 9.43 -6.23 -5.25
C ILE A 471 10.60 -7.22 -5.29
N ASN A 472 10.94 -7.67 -6.50
CA ASN A 472 12.15 -8.46 -6.76
C ASN A 472 12.94 -7.83 -7.92
N PHE A 473 14.23 -7.54 -7.73
CA PHE A 473 15.11 -7.21 -8.85
C PHE A 473 16.57 -7.59 -8.60
N ASN A 474 17.34 -7.68 -9.70
CA ASN A 474 18.76 -7.98 -9.72
C ASN A 474 19.53 -6.82 -10.37
N ARG A 475 20.64 -6.41 -9.75
CA ARG A 475 21.47 -5.32 -10.26
C ARG A 475 22.35 -5.73 -11.45
N ILE A 476 22.62 -7.01 -11.72
CA ILE A 476 23.26 -7.37 -13.00
C ILE A 476 22.39 -6.94 -14.16
N ASP A 477 21.11 -7.32 -14.11
CA ASP A 477 20.17 -7.04 -15.18
C ASP A 477 19.88 -5.54 -15.26
N GLN A 478 20.09 -4.83 -14.14
CA GLN A 478 19.81 -3.42 -13.96
C GLN A 478 20.96 -2.66 -13.28
N PRO A 479 22.12 -2.47 -13.95
CA PRO A 479 23.36 -2.00 -13.31
C PRO A 479 23.29 -0.60 -12.71
N ASN A 480 22.40 0.25 -13.26
CA ASN A 480 22.18 1.62 -12.80
C ASN A 480 20.99 1.74 -11.83
N SER A 481 20.28 0.65 -11.54
CA SER A 481 19.11 0.68 -10.66
C SER A 481 19.47 0.76 -9.19
N TYR A 482 18.57 1.37 -8.44
CA TYR A 482 18.62 1.45 -6.99
C TYR A 482 17.21 1.39 -6.41
N LEU A 483 17.11 0.93 -5.17
CA LEU A 483 15.86 0.98 -4.40
C LEU A 483 15.76 2.36 -3.74
N GLU A 484 14.72 3.12 -4.06
CA GLU A 484 14.37 4.36 -3.35
C GLU A 484 13.34 4.03 -2.27
N VAL A 485 13.66 4.35 -1.01
CA VAL A 485 12.78 4.32 0.14
C VAL A 485 12.29 5.74 0.41
N GLY A 486 11.06 6.04 0.04
CA GLY A 486 10.40 7.30 0.39
C GLY A 486 9.93 7.28 1.84
N VAL A 487 10.25 8.33 2.59
CA VAL A 487 9.91 8.52 4.00
C VAL A 487 8.93 9.69 4.13
N ASP A 488 7.70 9.36 4.52
CA ASP A 488 6.58 10.29 4.70
C ASP A 488 6.33 11.16 3.47
N THR A 489 6.44 10.57 2.27
CA THR A 489 6.27 11.28 0.99
C THR A 489 5.02 12.15 0.96
N GLU A 490 5.04 13.29 0.25
CA GLU A 490 3.85 14.15 0.09
C GLU A 490 2.65 13.28 -0.33
N GLY A 491 1.71 13.13 0.61
CA GLY A 491 0.56 12.25 0.42
C GLY A 491 -0.31 12.78 -0.70
N LEU A 492 -0.67 11.90 -1.63
CA LEU A 492 -1.88 12.06 -2.41
C LEU A 492 -3.06 12.21 -1.44
N SER A 493 -3.97 13.09 -1.82
CA SER A 493 -5.20 13.26 -1.07
C SER A 493 -5.99 11.95 -1.02
N SER A 494 -6.76 11.73 0.04
CA SER A 494 -7.68 10.59 0.17
C SER A 494 -9.09 11.05 0.54
N VAL A 495 -10.11 10.36 0.03
CA VAL A 495 -11.52 10.65 0.36
C VAL A 495 -12.03 9.66 1.39
N GLN A 496 -12.68 10.17 2.42
CA GLN A 496 -13.27 9.37 3.50
C GLN A 496 -14.65 9.92 3.87
N PRO A 497 -15.53 9.11 4.51
CA PRO A 497 -16.73 9.65 5.16
C PRO A 497 -16.32 10.66 6.24
N SER A 498 -16.93 11.84 6.25
CA SER A 498 -16.71 12.81 7.33
C SER A 498 -17.27 12.24 8.66
N PRO A 499 -16.60 12.49 9.81
CA PRO A 499 -17.15 12.11 11.11
C PRO A 499 -18.46 12.84 11.45
N THR A 500 -18.77 13.93 10.72
CA THR A 500 -20.02 14.65 10.84
C THR A 500 -20.92 14.33 9.67
N GLN A 501 -22.06 13.69 9.94
CA GLN A 501 -23.13 13.45 8.97
C GLN A 501 -24.39 14.21 9.39
N ASP A 502 -25.34 14.35 8.47
CA ASP A 502 -26.69 14.77 8.85
C ASP A 502 -27.34 13.69 9.73
N THR A 503 -28.33 14.06 10.51
CA THR A 503 -28.96 13.16 11.47
C THR A 503 -29.58 11.95 10.76
N GLY A 504 -29.09 10.75 11.11
CA GLY A 504 -29.58 9.50 10.55
C GLY A 504 -28.99 9.12 9.20
N VAL A 505 -28.06 9.91 8.65
CA VAL A 505 -27.33 9.58 7.42
C VAL A 505 -26.07 8.80 7.77
N THR A 506 -25.85 7.69 7.06
CA THR A 506 -24.62 6.90 7.11
C THR A 506 -24.00 6.87 5.72
N VAL A 507 -22.68 7.01 5.67
CA VAL A 507 -21.91 7.01 4.42
C VAL A 507 -20.79 5.98 4.54
N LYS A 508 -20.57 5.18 3.49
CA LYS A 508 -19.41 4.30 3.36
C LYS A 508 -18.69 4.58 2.05
N VAL A 509 -17.40 4.87 2.09
CA VAL A 509 -16.55 4.97 0.89
C VAL A 509 -16.02 3.57 0.58
N SER A 510 -16.36 3.03 -0.59
CA SER A 510 -16.03 1.66 -1.01
C SER A 510 -14.85 1.56 -1.96
N ASP A 511 -14.50 2.69 -2.58
CA ASP A 511 -13.34 2.77 -3.44
C ASP A 511 -12.80 4.19 -3.45
N PHE A 512 -11.48 4.29 -3.51
CA PHE A 512 -10.78 5.56 -3.63
C PHE A 512 -9.58 5.37 -4.54
N VAL A 513 -9.49 6.22 -5.55
CA VAL A 513 -8.37 6.26 -6.49
C VAL A 513 -7.88 7.71 -6.62
N PRO A 514 -6.71 8.02 -6.08
CA PRO A 514 -6.07 9.30 -6.36
C PRO A 514 -5.61 9.30 -7.83
N LYS A 515 -6.00 10.34 -8.56
CA LYS A 515 -5.54 10.64 -9.92
C LYS A 515 -4.61 11.85 -9.84
N GLN A 516 -3.36 11.64 -10.25
CA GLN A 516 -2.44 12.72 -10.54
C GLN A 516 -2.56 13.05 -12.02
N LEU A 517 -3.21 14.18 -12.32
CA LEU A 517 -3.20 14.76 -13.65
C LEU A 517 -2.22 15.94 -13.64
N THR A 518 -1.39 16.00 -14.67
CA THR A 518 -0.60 17.20 -14.97
C THR A 518 -1.52 18.36 -15.34
N GLN A 519 -1.05 19.59 -15.18
CA GLN A 519 -1.80 20.78 -15.62
C GLN A 519 -2.25 20.67 -17.09
N LEU A 520 -1.36 20.16 -17.96
CA LEU A 520 -1.67 19.98 -19.37
C LEU A 520 -2.83 18.98 -19.58
N GLU A 521 -2.87 17.90 -18.81
CA GLU A 521 -3.97 16.94 -18.86
C GLU A 521 -5.27 17.56 -18.35
N ILE A 522 -5.23 18.32 -17.26
CA ILE A 522 -6.39 19.04 -16.73
C ILE A 522 -6.92 20.03 -17.78
N ASP A 523 -6.05 20.85 -18.37
CA ASP A 523 -6.41 21.82 -19.41
C ASP A 523 -7.03 21.12 -20.62
N SER A 524 -6.42 20.03 -21.08
CA SER A 524 -6.88 19.30 -22.26
C SER A 524 -8.19 18.54 -22.03
N GLN A 525 -8.41 18.02 -20.82
CA GLN A 525 -9.58 17.21 -20.49
C GLN A 525 -10.78 18.06 -20.05
N TYR A 526 -10.54 19.18 -19.35
CA TYR A 526 -11.59 19.98 -18.71
C TYR A 526 -11.65 21.44 -19.17
N GLY A 527 -10.71 21.89 -20.00
CA GLY A 527 -10.70 23.26 -20.52
C GLY A 527 -10.34 24.33 -19.49
N LEU A 528 -9.72 23.96 -18.36
CA LEU A 528 -9.41 24.85 -17.24
C LEU A 528 -8.03 25.51 -17.34
N ASN A 529 -7.78 26.20 -18.45
CA ASN A 529 -6.56 27.02 -18.59
C ASN A 529 -6.58 28.08 -17.45
N ASP A 530 -5.59 28.06 -16.56
CA ASP A 530 -5.43 28.92 -15.37
C ASP A 530 -5.92 28.37 -14.01
N PHE A 531 -6.44 27.14 -13.95
CA PHE A 531 -6.73 26.48 -12.67
C PHE A 531 -5.57 25.57 -12.23
N THR A 532 -4.87 25.93 -11.16
CA THR A 532 -3.82 25.07 -10.59
C THR A 532 -4.42 24.22 -9.48
N THR A 533 -4.43 22.90 -9.64
CA THR A 533 -4.77 21.96 -8.56
C THR A 533 -3.70 21.98 -7.47
N HIS A 534 -4.11 22.10 -6.21
CA HIS A 534 -3.24 21.98 -5.05
C HIS A 534 -3.32 20.59 -4.42
N THR A 535 -4.48 19.94 -4.53
CA THR A 535 -4.67 18.54 -4.11
C THR A 535 -4.57 17.60 -5.29
N SER A 536 -4.33 16.32 -5.02
CA SER A 536 -4.56 15.29 -6.03
C SER A 536 -6.04 15.29 -6.42
N MET A 537 -6.34 15.00 -7.69
CA MET A 537 -7.72 14.71 -8.05
C MET A 537 -8.12 13.38 -7.40
N CYS A 538 -9.28 13.34 -6.79
CA CYS A 538 -9.74 12.21 -6.01
C CYS A 538 -10.98 11.64 -6.67
N ALA A 539 -10.90 10.44 -7.23
CA ALA A 539 -12.08 9.70 -7.69
C ALA A 539 -12.47 8.68 -6.62
N PHE A 540 -13.72 8.65 -6.21
CA PHE A 540 -14.19 7.70 -5.20
C PHE A 540 -15.56 7.15 -5.54
N ASN A 541 -15.88 5.99 -4.97
CA ASN A 541 -17.23 5.43 -4.93
C ASN A 541 -17.69 5.38 -3.48
N ALA A 542 -18.96 5.68 -3.23
CA ALA A 542 -19.53 5.57 -1.90
C ALA A 542 -20.98 5.09 -1.93
N THR A 543 -21.46 4.61 -0.79
CA THR A 543 -22.86 4.32 -0.53
C THR A 543 -23.43 5.24 0.54
N ILE A 544 -24.70 5.62 0.40
CA ILE A 544 -25.41 6.51 1.31
C ILE A 544 -26.73 5.86 1.74
N ASP A 545 -26.99 5.87 3.05
CA ASP A 545 -28.24 5.39 3.66
C ASP A 545 -28.80 6.47 4.62
N PRO A 546 -30.07 6.89 4.50
CA PRO A 546 -31.04 6.51 3.47
C PRO A 546 -30.70 7.09 2.09
N ALA A 547 -30.95 6.32 1.04
CA ALA A 547 -30.75 6.75 -0.33
C ALA A 547 -31.52 8.06 -0.64
N GLY A 548 -30.91 8.95 -1.42
CA GLY A 548 -31.35 10.30 -1.75
C GLY A 548 -30.94 11.38 -0.74
N SER A 549 -30.22 11.02 0.32
CA SER A 549 -29.73 11.94 1.35
C SER A 549 -28.48 12.71 0.93
N VAL A 550 -28.07 13.67 1.76
CA VAL A 550 -26.79 14.37 1.61
C VAL A 550 -25.74 13.68 2.46
N GLY A 551 -24.76 13.05 1.81
CA GLY A 551 -23.59 12.51 2.46
C GLY A 551 -22.50 13.56 2.59
N VAL A 552 -21.81 13.57 3.73
CA VAL A 552 -20.61 14.41 3.91
C VAL A 552 -19.36 13.56 3.82
N PHE A 553 -18.43 14.02 3.03
CA PHE A 553 -17.15 13.40 2.80
C PHE A 553 -16.05 14.37 3.23
N MET A 554 -14.83 13.89 3.37
CA MET A 554 -13.67 14.74 3.57
C MET A 554 -12.50 14.27 2.73
N VAL A 555 -11.76 15.25 2.20
CA VAL A 555 -10.47 15.07 1.54
C VAL A 555 -9.38 15.42 2.54
N ASP A 556 -8.49 14.49 2.79
CA ASP A 556 -7.27 14.71 3.54
C ASP A 556 -6.20 15.35 2.64
N THR A 557 -5.50 16.39 3.11
CA THR A 557 -4.35 16.94 2.40
C THR A 557 -3.39 17.73 3.30
N ASN A 558 -2.11 17.73 2.92
CA ASN A 558 -1.09 18.67 3.39
C ASN A 558 -0.48 19.52 2.27
N ALA A 559 -1.04 19.44 1.06
CA ALA A 559 -0.50 20.04 -0.16
C ALA A 559 -1.03 21.46 -0.43
N ILE A 560 -1.98 21.94 0.38
CA ILE A 560 -2.53 23.30 0.27
C ILE A 560 -1.40 24.34 0.40
N PRO A 561 -1.32 25.35 -0.49
CA PRO A 561 -0.28 26.39 -0.42
C PRO A 561 -0.49 27.34 0.76
N ASN A 562 0.55 28.11 1.08
CA ASN A 562 0.42 29.23 2.01
C ASN A 562 -0.56 30.27 1.45
N GLY A 563 -1.62 30.59 2.19
CA GLY A 563 -2.61 31.58 1.75
C GLY A 563 -3.93 31.52 2.52
N PRO A 564 -4.82 32.50 2.31
CA PRO A 564 -6.13 32.49 2.94
C PRO A 564 -7.04 31.41 2.34
N VAL A 565 -7.96 30.87 3.15
CA VAL A 565 -8.98 29.92 2.71
C VAL A 565 -9.77 30.42 1.49
N ASN A 566 -10.14 31.71 1.45
CA ASN A 566 -10.89 32.29 0.33
C ASN A 566 -10.10 32.41 -0.99
N GLY A 567 -8.81 32.07 -1.00
CA GLY A 567 -8.00 31.93 -2.22
C GLY A 567 -8.14 30.55 -2.87
N LEU A 568 -8.89 29.63 -2.24
CA LEU A 568 -9.10 28.27 -2.72
C LEU A 568 -10.47 28.11 -3.40
N THR A 569 -10.49 27.25 -4.40
CA THR A 569 -11.69 26.83 -5.12
C THR A 569 -11.77 25.31 -5.09
N PHE A 570 -12.94 24.78 -4.74
CA PHE A 570 -13.21 23.35 -4.78
C PHE A 570 -13.99 22.97 -6.04
N MET A 571 -13.45 22.03 -6.80
CA MET A 571 -13.89 21.70 -8.14
C MET A 571 -14.35 20.25 -8.24
N LYS A 572 -15.46 20.07 -8.94
CA LYS A 572 -15.95 18.80 -9.48
C LYS A 572 -15.48 18.65 -10.92
N PHE A 573 -15.07 17.44 -11.29
CA PHE A 573 -14.65 17.09 -12.64
C PHE A 573 -15.52 15.95 -13.16
N TYR A 574 -16.39 16.20 -14.13
CA TYR A 574 -17.27 15.18 -14.71
C TYR A 574 -16.55 14.36 -15.78
N SER A 575 -16.89 13.08 -15.91
CA SER A 575 -16.36 12.18 -16.94
C SER A 575 -16.62 12.64 -18.37
N ASN A 576 -17.64 13.49 -18.58
CA ASN A 576 -17.92 14.14 -19.86
C ASN A 576 -16.95 15.28 -20.22
N GLY A 577 -15.95 15.55 -19.38
CA GLY A 577 -14.95 16.61 -19.57
C GLY A 577 -15.42 18.01 -19.13
N THR A 578 -16.59 18.13 -18.49
CA THR A 578 -17.02 19.42 -17.92
C THR A 578 -16.56 19.56 -16.47
N PRO A 579 -16.08 20.73 -16.05
CA PRO A 579 -15.85 21.03 -14.64
C PRO A 579 -17.02 21.83 -14.02
N ALA A 580 -17.20 21.75 -12.70
CA ALA A 580 -18.09 22.62 -11.95
C ALA A 580 -17.48 23.05 -10.60
N GLU A 581 -17.63 24.32 -10.25
CA GLU A 581 -17.28 24.81 -8.91
C GLU A 581 -18.32 24.35 -7.89
N TYR A 582 -17.87 23.95 -6.70
CA TYR A 582 -18.76 23.77 -5.56
C TYR A 582 -19.36 25.13 -5.15
N LYS A 583 -20.65 25.12 -4.81
CA LYS A 583 -21.49 26.32 -4.71
C LYS A 583 -21.05 27.29 -3.62
N VAL A 584 -20.76 26.80 -2.42
CA VAL A 584 -20.62 27.66 -1.24
C VAL A 584 -19.57 27.11 -0.28
N TYR A 585 -18.60 27.96 0.08
CA TYR A 585 -17.76 27.71 1.25
C TYR A 585 -18.57 27.97 2.53
N ALA A 586 -18.70 26.97 3.39
CA ALA A 586 -19.47 27.08 4.63
C ALA A 586 -18.69 27.83 5.71
N SER A 587 -18.86 29.16 5.77
CA SER A 587 -18.10 30.03 6.69
C SER A 587 -18.43 29.87 8.18
N SER A 588 -19.44 29.06 8.52
CA SER A 588 -19.93 28.86 9.89
C SER A 588 -19.77 27.41 10.39
N GLY A 589 -18.96 26.59 9.71
CA GLY A 589 -18.77 25.17 10.05
C GLY A 589 -19.61 24.22 9.20
N PRO A 590 -19.85 22.97 9.70
CA PRO A 590 -20.51 21.92 8.92
C PRO A 590 -21.87 22.33 8.36
N GLN A 591 -22.11 22.00 7.08
CA GLN A 591 -23.38 22.23 6.38
C GLN A 591 -23.73 21.00 5.55
N TYR A 592 -24.96 20.50 5.72
CA TYR A 592 -25.46 19.28 5.09
C TYR A 592 -26.32 19.60 3.88
N THR A 593 -25.77 20.38 2.94
CA THR A 593 -26.47 20.82 1.72
C THR A 593 -25.59 20.59 0.52
N ASP A 594 -26.18 20.09 -0.57
CA ASP A 594 -25.48 19.74 -1.80
C ASP A 594 -24.59 20.88 -2.32
N GLY A 595 -23.31 20.59 -2.54
CA GLY A 595 -22.33 21.56 -3.05
C GLY A 595 -21.73 22.48 -1.99
N TYR A 596 -21.98 22.27 -0.69
CA TYR A 596 -21.27 22.97 0.38
C TYR A 596 -19.94 22.29 0.69
N TRP A 597 -18.94 23.08 1.06
CA TRP A 597 -17.65 22.57 1.51
C TRP A 597 -17.00 23.49 2.55
N TRP A 598 -16.11 22.95 3.37
CA TRP A 598 -15.36 23.70 4.39
C TRP A 598 -14.04 23.03 4.73
N ILE A 599 -13.14 23.76 5.37
CA ILE A 599 -11.87 23.23 5.85
C ILE A 599 -11.90 23.13 7.37
N THR A 600 -11.35 22.04 7.91
CA THR A 600 -10.96 21.93 9.32
C THR A 600 -9.46 21.63 9.42
N ASP A 601 -8.83 21.99 10.53
CA ASP A 601 -7.56 21.37 10.91
C ASP A 601 -7.78 19.95 11.44
N LEU A 602 -6.69 19.34 11.88
CA LEU A 602 -6.67 17.98 12.37
C LEU A 602 -7.38 17.81 13.72
N GLU A 603 -7.39 18.86 14.55
CA GLU A 603 -8.18 18.93 15.79
C GLU A 603 -9.68 19.10 15.51
N GLY A 604 -10.08 19.26 14.25
CA GLY A 604 -11.47 19.45 13.84
C GLY A 604 -11.95 20.89 13.97
N ASN A 605 -11.06 21.87 14.24
CA ASN A 605 -11.43 23.26 14.27
C ASN A 605 -11.68 23.76 12.85
N HIS A 606 -12.86 24.34 12.64
CA HIS A 606 -13.23 24.96 11.38
C HIS A 606 -12.33 26.16 11.05
N LYS A 607 -11.90 26.25 9.79
CA LYS A 607 -11.15 27.39 9.25
C LYS A 607 -12.09 28.38 8.59
N VAL A 608 -12.09 29.63 9.04
CA VAL A 608 -12.92 30.68 8.42
C VAL A 608 -12.25 31.22 7.15
N PRO A 609 -12.98 31.88 6.23
CA PRO A 609 -12.44 32.32 4.94
C PRO A 609 -11.17 33.18 4.98
N THR A 610 -10.92 33.87 6.10
CA THR A 610 -9.75 34.73 6.31
C THR A 610 -8.55 34.04 6.97
N ASP A 611 -8.72 32.81 7.44
CA ASP A 611 -7.63 32.06 8.09
C ASP A 611 -6.53 31.76 7.08
N ILE A 612 -5.28 31.91 7.51
CA ILE A 612 -4.11 31.59 6.70
C ILE A 612 -3.76 30.12 6.88
N LEU A 613 -3.85 29.38 5.79
CA LEU A 613 -3.39 28.00 5.68
C LEU A 613 -1.88 28.00 5.42
N ALA A 614 -1.21 26.94 5.87
CA ALA A 614 0.23 26.79 5.74
C ALA A 614 0.57 25.50 4.97
N LYS A 615 1.48 25.60 4.00
CA LYS A 615 1.96 24.44 3.24
C LYS A 615 2.62 23.42 4.16
N GLY A 616 2.29 22.14 3.97
CA GLY A 616 2.75 21.04 4.81
C GLY A 616 1.96 20.88 6.10
N THR A 617 1.05 21.81 6.44
CA THR A 617 0.09 21.60 7.53
C THR A 617 -1.07 20.75 7.04
N HIS A 618 -1.53 19.85 7.90
CA HIS A 618 -2.60 18.92 7.60
C HIS A 618 -3.98 19.57 7.75
N TYR A 619 -4.85 19.33 6.77
CA TYR A 619 -6.22 19.85 6.72
C TYR A 619 -7.19 18.81 6.19
N TYR A 620 -8.44 18.88 6.64
CA TYR A 620 -9.57 18.17 6.03
C TYR A 620 -10.45 19.13 5.25
N ILE A 621 -10.59 18.91 3.96
CA ILE A 621 -11.58 19.59 3.11
C ILE A 621 -12.85 18.75 3.14
N ASN A 622 -13.81 19.15 3.96
CA ASN A 622 -15.11 18.52 4.04
C ASN A 622 -16.01 19.02 2.92
N PHE A 623 -16.84 18.14 2.36
CA PHE A 623 -17.77 18.49 1.29
C PHE A 623 -19.04 17.64 1.33
N ALA A 624 -20.16 18.24 0.96
CA ALA A 624 -21.48 17.63 0.99
C ALA A 624 -21.98 17.35 -0.42
N ILE A 625 -22.36 16.10 -0.70
CA ILE A 625 -22.93 15.66 -1.97
C ILE A 625 -24.29 15.04 -1.68
N LYS A 626 -25.30 15.49 -2.42
CA LYS A 626 -26.59 14.82 -2.44
C LYS A 626 -26.55 13.63 -3.41
N ASP A 627 -26.97 12.47 -2.93
CA ASP A 627 -27.21 11.28 -3.76
C ASP A 627 -28.20 11.59 -4.88
N ASN A 628 -27.79 11.33 -6.13
CA ASN A 628 -28.47 11.74 -7.36
C ASN A 628 -28.72 13.26 -7.41
N GLY A 629 -27.78 14.03 -6.87
CA GLY A 629 -27.73 15.49 -6.84
C GLY A 629 -26.99 16.09 -8.02
N GLU A 630 -26.67 17.39 -7.93
CA GLU A 630 -25.95 18.07 -9.01
C GLU A 630 -24.49 17.62 -9.06
N PHE A 631 -23.89 17.34 -7.90
CA PHE A 631 -22.47 17.00 -7.76
C PHE A 631 -22.18 15.50 -7.76
N ASP A 632 -23.19 14.66 -8.01
CA ASP A 632 -23.08 13.20 -8.09
C ASP A 632 -23.23 12.75 -9.55
N GLU A 633 -22.17 12.19 -10.12
CA GLU A 633 -22.19 11.68 -11.49
C GLU A 633 -22.96 10.35 -11.63
N ASN A 634 -23.24 9.65 -10.52
CA ASN A 634 -24.02 8.43 -10.53
C ASN A 634 -25.50 8.72 -10.22
N ALA A 635 -26.38 8.58 -11.21
CA ALA A 635 -27.82 8.77 -10.99
C ALA A 635 -28.49 7.60 -10.22
N THR A 636 -27.73 6.57 -9.84
CA THR A 636 -28.24 5.40 -9.12
C THR A 636 -28.38 5.74 -7.64
N LEU A 637 -29.62 5.74 -7.14
CA LEU A 637 -29.90 5.99 -5.73
C LEU A 637 -29.10 5.06 -4.83
N GLY A 638 -28.43 5.65 -3.86
CA GLY A 638 -27.59 5.02 -2.86
C GLY A 638 -26.13 4.92 -3.24
N GLU A 639 -25.71 5.44 -4.41
CA GLU A 639 -24.34 5.33 -4.93
C GLU A 639 -23.78 6.69 -5.39
N ILE A 640 -22.61 7.09 -4.89
CA ILE A 640 -21.88 8.29 -5.32
C ILE A 640 -20.66 7.90 -6.16
N LYS A 641 -20.35 8.62 -7.24
CA LYS A 641 -19.10 8.42 -8.01
C LYS A 641 -18.51 9.70 -8.56
N ASP A 642 -17.46 10.26 -7.94
CA ASP A 642 -17.02 11.61 -8.32
C ASP A 642 -15.51 11.85 -8.29
N PRO A 643 -14.92 12.42 -9.37
CA PRO A 643 -13.63 13.07 -9.30
C PRO A 643 -13.75 14.52 -8.80
N LEU A 644 -12.92 14.92 -7.84
CA LEU A 644 -12.87 16.27 -7.26
C LEU A 644 -11.44 16.71 -6.92
N ALA A 645 -11.20 18.02 -6.79
CA ALA A 645 -9.94 18.58 -6.29
C ALA A 645 -10.11 20.00 -5.73
N VAL A 646 -9.22 20.41 -4.82
CA VAL A 646 -9.02 21.82 -4.47
C VAL A 646 -7.90 22.39 -5.32
N GLY A 647 -8.10 23.61 -5.77
CA GLY A 647 -7.09 24.39 -6.47
C GLY A 647 -7.31 25.88 -6.27
N SER A 648 -6.68 26.68 -7.12
CA SER A 648 -6.91 28.11 -7.21
C SER A 648 -6.77 28.56 -8.65
N PHE A 649 -7.58 29.53 -9.05
CA PHE A 649 -7.32 30.25 -10.28
C PHE A 649 -6.13 31.18 -10.11
N GLY A 650 -5.23 31.20 -11.08
CA GLY A 650 -4.17 32.20 -11.14
C GLY A 650 -4.80 33.59 -11.09
N ALA A 651 -4.31 34.46 -10.19
CA ALA A 651 -4.71 35.85 -10.22
C ALA A 651 -4.40 36.39 -11.61
N SER A 652 -5.43 36.72 -12.38
CA SER A 652 -5.31 37.33 -13.69
C SER A 652 -4.83 38.78 -13.52
N GLY A 653 -3.63 38.97 -12.94
CA GLY A 653 -2.82 40.11 -13.32
C GLY A 653 -2.76 40.07 -14.83
N CYS A 654 -3.09 41.16 -15.51
CA CYS A 654 -3.13 41.22 -16.96
C CYS A 654 -1.74 40.93 -17.55
N VAL A 655 -1.36 39.65 -17.64
CA VAL A 655 -0.19 39.21 -18.33
C VAL A 655 -0.61 39.18 -19.80
N MET A 656 -0.14 40.17 -20.57
CA MET A 656 -0.34 40.14 -22.01
C MET A 656 0.29 38.85 -22.55
N ASN A 657 -0.55 37.93 -23.00
CA ASN A 657 -0.13 36.68 -23.61
C ASN A 657 0.76 37.01 -24.84
N PRO A 658 2.06 36.67 -24.83
CA PRO A 658 2.97 36.99 -25.94
C PRO A 658 2.63 36.21 -27.22
N ARG A 659 1.72 35.22 -27.15
CA ARG A 659 1.19 34.47 -28.31
C ARG A 659 -0.18 34.96 -28.78
N ALA A 660 -0.85 35.84 -28.04
CA ALA A 660 -2.07 36.49 -28.55
C ALA A 660 -1.67 37.45 -29.68
N ASN A 661 -2.37 37.38 -30.80
CA ASN A 661 -2.10 38.19 -32.00
C ASN A 661 -2.56 39.65 -31.80
N LEU A 662 -2.03 40.33 -30.77
CA LEU A 662 -2.36 41.70 -30.33
C LEU A 662 -1.88 42.79 -31.31
N LYS A 663 -1.62 42.44 -32.57
CA LYS A 663 -1.04 43.36 -33.57
C LYS A 663 -1.93 44.56 -33.80
N TYR A 664 -3.25 44.40 -33.71
CA TYR A 664 -4.22 45.47 -33.96
C TYR A 664 -4.49 46.31 -32.72
N GLU A 665 -4.60 45.72 -31.52
CA GLU A 665 -4.78 46.47 -30.28
C GLU A 665 -3.55 47.31 -29.92
N LEU A 666 -2.33 46.79 -30.13
CA LEU A 666 -1.10 47.56 -29.92
C LEU A 666 -0.95 48.69 -30.95
N LEU A 667 -1.36 48.49 -32.21
CA LEU A 667 -1.38 49.54 -33.22
C LEU A 667 -2.40 50.64 -32.88
N ALA A 668 -3.55 50.26 -32.33
CA ALA A 668 -4.56 51.22 -31.88
C ALA A 668 -4.05 52.05 -30.70
N LEU A 669 -3.39 51.43 -29.72
CA LEU A 669 -2.77 52.12 -28.58
C LEU A 669 -1.63 53.06 -29.03
N LEU A 670 -0.77 52.61 -29.94
CA LEU A 670 0.27 53.46 -30.56
C LEU A 670 -0.34 54.60 -31.39
N GLY A 671 -1.42 54.34 -32.12
CA GLY A 671 -2.14 55.35 -32.89
C GLY A 671 -2.76 56.42 -32.01
N ILE A 672 -3.35 56.04 -30.87
CA ILE A 672 -3.89 56.98 -29.88
C ILE A 672 -2.76 57.79 -29.26
N ALA A 673 -1.65 57.16 -28.86
CA ALA A 673 -0.49 57.86 -28.30
C ALA A 673 0.11 58.87 -29.30
N ALA A 674 0.28 58.47 -30.55
CA ALA A 674 0.75 59.35 -31.62
C ALA A 674 -0.23 60.50 -31.87
N GLY A 675 -1.54 60.23 -31.90
CA GLY A 675 -2.58 61.25 -32.03
C GLY A 675 -2.55 62.27 -30.88
N LEU A 676 -2.36 61.81 -29.65
CA LEU A 676 -2.22 62.67 -28.48
C LEU A 676 -0.94 63.52 -28.54
N CYS A 677 0.17 62.96 -29.03
CA CYS A 677 1.40 63.73 -29.28
C CYS A 677 1.20 64.82 -30.33
N VAL A 678 0.51 64.50 -31.43
CA VAL A 678 0.19 65.47 -32.49
C VAL A 678 -0.72 66.59 -31.96
N ILE A 679 -1.77 66.26 -31.21
CA ILE A 679 -2.66 67.24 -30.57
C ILE A 679 -1.87 68.15 -29.61
N ARG A 680 -0.90 67.60 -28.88
CA ARG A 680 -0.04 68.36 -27.97
C ARG A 680 0.88 69.33 -28.72
N ILE A 681 1.46 68.91 -29.85
CA ILE A 681 2.28 69.77 -30.72
C ILE A 681 1.43 70.89 -31.34
N PHE A 682 0.23 70.59 -31.84
CA PHE A 682 -0.65 71.62 -32.39
C PHE A 682 -1.13 72.64 -31.34
N ARG A 683 -1.25 72.22 -30.07
CA ARG A 683 -1.52 73.14 -28.96
C ARG A 683 -0.32 74.02 -28.61
N SER A 684 0.92 73.51 -28.68
CA SER A 684 2.12 74.30 -28.37
C SER A 684 2.53 75.28 -29.46
N VAL A 685 2.03 75.13 -30.69
CA VAL A 685 2.29 76.06 -31.81
C VAL A 685 1.26 77.21 -31.85
N ARG A 686 0.18 77.14 -31.07
CA ARG A 686 -0.86 78.19 -30.96
C ARG A 686 -0.78 79.04 -29.68
N SER A 687 0.19 78.75 -28.81
CA SER A 687 0.64 79.60 -27.70
C SER A 687 1.95 80.24 -28.08
#